data_AF-A0A175WB14-F1
#
_entry.id   AF-A0A175WB14-F1
#
_cell.length_a   1.000
_cell.length_b   1.000
_cell.length_c   1.000
_cell.angle_alpha   90.00
_cell.angle_beta   90.00
_cell.angle_gamma   90.00
#
_symmetry.space_group_name_H-M   'P 1'
#
loop_
_entity.id
_entity.type
_entity.pdbx_description
1 polymer ?
#
loop_
_entity_poly.entity_id
_entity_poly.type
_entity_poly.pdbx_seq_one_letter_code
_entity_poly.pdbx_strand_id
1 'polypeptide(L)'
;MAPGVLCETSPAAGDGREKMEVLAVNGNAVSNGDSKPVNGESEPDAASNGSESKTEEESPAESDQENPEDQTMKCEIKHLDRRYDDKDESYFTERKADVEKPKQKDWWRLYAFCLIRHYDSDDELETTSLYVNPQPLRQLLADVIGNYPGDPIDVEDVVIQAPYHSLFHYRNQLETEGLTRFAEDPESLEHLMLLMNWIKTHFELDIAAYERCMNNDHKAIGYDRLWTLFPPKTIVYCKLLGQNRAFRVNDTYYDTCDLSPSLGLRVDFVDFDGDRLGTRRLELSIAKYQGVRELSELTAMPIDLLDDAKEVREELLARGRKFESYIGQHFLQYDGIALKRTPDGYARFNVTGRVMIDCKTFHRLEPNDSFIVTSTDETGKKERVRKKAMANMTFASSNKPPKFEKLSDEDAILANATVRGYSFTAKRFLEFFADELSEIEWNTRCFDDLVLDPSVKKTVQALVSSHSQKRETFDDIVKGKGQGLVCVLHGPPGVGKTLTAECVAEFVKRPLYMVSSGDLGTCSADLDRNLTRIMDMTATWSAVLLIDEADVFLERRSLHDLHRNAMVSVFLRVLEYYSGILFLTTNRVNTFDDAFKSRIHIPIRYTDLSIDSRRQIWQNFCGKVPGGVDIDDKGLYTLAEADLNGRQIKNAIKAAESLAAFDGVKLDLNQLLQITKIQAMFENDLSSLSGIDYTAPGASKKDADSRNMFL
;
A
#
# COMPACT_ATOMS: atom_id res chain seq x y z
N MET A 1 13.69 -15.00 8.75
CA MET A 1 12.50 -14.43 8.10
C MET A 1 12.30 -13.03 8.65
N ALA A 2 12.28 -11.99 7.81
CA ALA A 2 11.89 -10.67 8.28
C ALA A 2 10.35 -10.65 8.46
N PRO A 3 9.82 -10.02 9.52
CA PRO A 3 8.40 -10.08 9.85
C PRO A 3 7.56 -9.14 8.97
N GLY A 4 6.45 -9.66 8.41
CA GLY A 4 5.35 -8.87 7.86
C GLY A 4 5.18 -8.89 6.33
N VAL A 5 4.93 -10.06 5.73
CA VAL A 5 4.48 -10.20 4.34
C VAL A 5 2.96 -10.08 4.25
N LEU A 6 2.44 -8.98 3.70
CA LEU A 6 1.04 -8.95 3.22
C LEU A 6 0.96 -9.76 1.92
N CYS A 7 0.52 -11.02 2.01
CA CYS A 7 0.25 -11.84 0.84
C CYS A 7 -1.14 -11.48 0.31
N GLU A 8 -1.18 -10.84 -0.85
CA GLU A 8 -2.42 -10.47 -1.54
C GLU A 8 -2.72 -11.57 -2.55
N THR A 9 -3.81 -12.31 -2.36
CA THR A 9 -4.27 -13.26 -3.37
C THR A 9 -4.84 -12.47 -4.55
N SER A 10 -4.02 -12.25 -5.58
CA SER A 10 -4.53 -11.84 -6.88
C SER A 10 -5.35 -13.00 -7.47
N PRO A 11 -6.55 -12.78 -8.03
CA PRO A 11 -7.39 -13.87 -8.55
C PRO A 11 -6.84 -14.56 -9.80
N ALA A 12 -5.56 -14.37 -10.15
CA ALA A 12 -4.96 -14.93 -11.36
C ALA A 12 -3.50 -15.39 -11.11
N ALA A 13 -3.33 -16.51 -10.42
CA ALA A 13 -2.26 -17.50 -10.63
C ALA A 13 -2.31 -18.55 -9.51
N GLY A 14 -2.29 -19.83 -9.89
CA GLY A 14 -2.25 -20.96 -8.97
C GLY A 14 -0.98 -21.01 -8.13
N ASP A 15 -1.12 -21.58 -6.94
CA ASP A 15 -0.10 -21.98 -5.96
C ASP A 15 1.19 -21.14 -5.88
N GLY A 16 1.13 -20.12 -5.03
CA GLY A 16 2.30 -19.44 -4.45
C GLY A 16 1.98 -19.03 -3.02
N ARG A 17 1.97 -19.99 -2.08
CA ARG A 17 1.60 -19.79 -0.67
C ARG A 17 2.82 -19.36 0.15
N GLU A 18 3.02 -18.07 0.36
CA GLU A 18 3.90 -17.59 1.46
C GLU A 18 3.07 -16.90 2.55
N LYS A 19 3.20 -17.42 3.77
CA LYS A 19 2.35 -17.18 4.95
C LYS A 19 2.94 -16.10 5.86
N MET A 20 2.08 -15.39 6.57
CA MET A 20 2.44 -14.29 7.46
C MET A 20 2.27 -14.71 8.93
N GLU A 21 3.24 -14.38 9.79
CA GLU A 21 3.09 -14.37 11.25
C GLU A 21 3.17 -12.93 11.76
N VAL A 22 2.15 -12.49 12.52
CA VAL A 22 2.19 -11.24 13.29
C VAL A 22 2.84 -11.56 14.64
N LEU A 23 4.14 -11.30 14.78
CA LEU A 23 4.85 -11.51 16.04
C LEU A 23 4.45 -10.45 17.08
N ALA A 24 3.93 -10.90 18.23
CA ALA A 24 3.83 -10.08 19.42
C ALA A 24 5.24 -9.74 19.94
N VAL A 25 5.43 -8.50 20.36
CA VAL A 25 6.68 -8.05 20.99
C VAL A 25 6.75 -8.67 22.39
N ASN A 26 7.36 -9.84 22.51
CA ASN A 26 8.03 -10.33 23.72
C ASN A 26 8.88 -11.55 23.34
N GLY A 27 10.20 -11.34 23.25
CA GLY A 27 11.15 -12.35 22.86
C GLY A 27 11.30 -13.42 23.95
N ASN A 28 11.26 -14.69 23.53
CA ASN A 28 12.01 -15.77 24.16
C ASN A 28 12.34 -16.81 23.09
N ALA A 29 13.64 -17.11 22.96
CA ALA A 29 14.19 -18.10 22.05
C ALA A 29 14.06 -19.50 22.66
N VAL A 30 13.57 -20.47 21.90
CA VAL A 30 13.76 -21.90 22.19
C VAL A 30 14.18 -22.61 20.91
N SER A 31 15.28 -23.36 21.06
CA SER A 31 16.14 -23.97 20.06
C SER A 31 15.57 -25.22 19.39
N ASN A 32 15.91 -25.36 18.10
CA ASN A 32 15.75 -26.53 17.23
C ASN A 32 16.28 -27.83 17.86
N GLY A 33 15.53 -28.91 17.66
CA GLY A 33 15.93 -30.29 17.93
C GLY A 33 15.74 -31.16 16.69
N ASP A 34 16.84 -31.78 16.27
CA ASP A 34 17.08 -32.57 15.06
C ASP A 34 16.42 -33.97 15.02
N SER A 35 15.98 -34.35 13.81
CA SER A 35 16.23 -35.61 13.07
C SER A 35 16.06 -37.01 13.72
N LYS A 36 15.29 -37.92 13.10
CA LYS A 36 15.74 -39.06 12.23
C LYS A 36 14.66 -40.17 12.05
N PRO A 37 14.77 -41.02 11.01
CA PRO A 37 13.69 -41.86 10.45
C PRO A 37 13.79 -43.35 10.83
N VAL A 38 12.73 -44.12 10.54
CA VAL A 38 12.75 -45.61 10.51
C VAL A 38 12.05 -46.14 9.25
N ASN A 39 12.81 -46.91 8.49
CA ASN A 39 12.47 -47.77 7.34
C ASN A 39 11.89 -49.14 7.79
N GLY A 40 11.24 -49.83 6.84
CA GLY A 40 11.11 -51.30 6.77
C GLY A 40 9.84 -51.70 6.01
N GLU A 41 9.84 -51.90 4.68
CA GLU A 41 10.25 -53.11 3.92
C GLU A 41 9.57 -54.42 4.37
N SER A 42 8.66 -54.97 3.54
CA SER A 42 8.87 -56.21 2.75
C SER A 42 7.57 -56.82 2.18
N GLU A 43 7.62 -57.14 0.89
CA GLU A 43 6.82 -58.11 0.08
C GLU A 43 6.87 -59.55 0.69
N PRO A 44 6.24 -60.64 0.13
CA PRO A 44 5.71 -60.84 -1.23
C PRO A 44 4.48 -61.76 -1.43
N ASP A 45 4.04 -61.81 -2.69
CA ASP A 45 3.55 -62.94 -3.50
C ASP A 45 2.44 -63.88 -3.00
N ALA A 46 1.34 -63.94 -3.77
CA ALA A 46 1.03 -65.14 -4.57
C ALA A 46 -0.17 -64.90 -5.49
N ALA A 47 0.10 -64.93 -6.80
CA ALA A 47 -0.91 -65.16 -7.83
C ALA A 47 -1.35 -66.64 -7.84
N SER A 48 -2.65 -66.90 -7.99
CA SER A 48 -3.11 -68.12 -8.66
C SER A 48 -4.41 -67.86 -9.42
N ASN A 49 -4.29 -67.93 -10.75
CA ASN A 49 -5.37 -68.07 -11.71
C ASN A 49 -6.24 -69.29 -11.39
N GLY A 50 -7.55 -69.10 -11.47
CA GLY A 50 -8.57 -70.15 -11.43
C GLY A 50 -9.79 -69.72 -12.21
N SER A 51 -9.67 -69.68 -13.53
CA SER A 51 -10.77 -69.55 -14.47
C SER A 51 -11.59 -70.84 -14.50
N GLU A 52 -12.84 -70.81 -14.05
CA GLU A 52 -13.86 -71.75 -14.52
C GLU A 52 -15.15 -71.00 -14.83
N SER A 53 -15.38 -70.89 -16.14
CA SER A 53 -16.64 -70.58 -16.78
C SER A 53 -17.73 -71.58 -16.37
N LYS A 54 -18.86 -71.11 -15.84
CA LYS A 54 -20.15 -71.77 -16.02
C LYS A 54 -21.21 -70.73 -16.38
N THR A 55 -21.54 -70.78 -17.66
CA THR A 55 -22.77 -70.40 -18.35
C THR A 55 -24.02 -70.40 -17.46
N GLU A 56 -24.62 -69.22 -17.37
CA GLU A 56 -26.02 -68.93 -17.77
C GLU A 56 -26.97 -70.13 -17.80
N GLU A 57 -27.77 -70.28 -16.74
CA GLU A 57 -29.14 -70.78 -16.85
C GLU A 57 -30.09 -69.62 -16.50
N GLU A 58 -30.64 -69.01 -17.55
CA GLU A 58 -31.82 -68.15 -17.49
C GLU A 58 -33.04 -68.99 -17.10
N SER A 59 -33.69 -68.66 -15.99
CA SER A 59 -35.12 -68.93 -15.76
C SER A 59 -35.63 -68.08 -14.59
N PRO A 60 -36.91 -67.68 -14.64
CA PRO A 60 -37.32 -66.34 -15.02
C PRO A 60 -37.44 -65.40 -13.82
N ALA A 61 -37.33 -64.10 -14.12
CA ALA A 61 -37.64 -62.99 -13.24
C ALA A 61 -39.01 -63.18 -12.56
N GLU A 62 -38.99 -63.64 -11.31
CA GLU A 62 -40.04 -63.34 -10.36
C GLU A 62 -39.98 -61.82 -10.16
N SER A 63 -40.95 -61.16 -10.78
CA SER A 63 -41.28 -59.78 -10.51
C SER A 63 -41.80 -59.71 -9.07
N ASP A 64 -40.89 -59.72 -8.12
CA ASP A 64 -41.14 -59.24 -6.77
C ASP A 64 -41.40 -57.74 -6.89
N GLN A 65 -42.66 -57.40 -7.19
CA GLN A 65 -43.24 -56.14 -6.79
C GLN A 65 -43.23 -56.12 -5.26
N GLU A 66 -42.05 -55.87 -4.68
CA GLU A 66 -41.94 -55.43 -3.30
C GLU A 66 -42.88 -54.22 -3.17
N ASN A 67 -43.87 -54.39 -2.29
CA ASN A 67 -44.83 -53.35 -1.91
C ASN A 67 -44.08 -52.04 -1.66
N PRO A 68 -44.62 -50.89 -2.05
CA PRO A 68 -43.97 -49.61 -1.81
C PRO A 68 -43.82 -49.45 -0.29
N GLU A 69 -42.61 -49.70 0.22
CA GLU A 69 -42.24 -49.40 1.58
C GLU A 69 -42.60 -47.94 1.82
N ASP A 70 -43.33 -47.74 2.92
CA ASP A 70 -43.90 -46.48 3.40
C ASP A 70 -42.98 -45.30 3.03
N GLN A 71 -43.38 -44.51 2.02
CA GLN A 71 -42.60 -43.38 1.49
C GLN A 71 -42.61 -42.16 2.45
N THR A 72 -43.01 -42.37 3.69
CA THR A 72 -43.03 -41.37 4.74
C THR A 72 -41.61 -41.12 5.26
N MET A 73 -41.21 -39.85 5.31
CA MET A 73 -39.89 -39.46 5.79
C MET A 73 -39.76 -39.76 7.29
N LYS A 74 -38.73 -40.51 7.67
CA LYS A 74 -38.40 -40.85 9.06
C LYS A 74 -37.65 -39.68 9.70
N CYS A 75 -38.20 -39.15 10.79
CA CYS A 75 -37.59 -38.10 11.61
C CYS A 75 -36.41 -38.67 12.45
N GLU A 76 -35.34 -39.09 11.77
CA GLU A 76 -34.15 -39.70 12.38
C GLU A 76 -32.88 -39.21 11.68
N ILE A 77 -31.74 -39.27 12.40
CA ILE A 77 -30.41 -39.00 11.88
C ILE A 77 -29.75 -40.32 11.52
N LYS A 78 -29.47 -40.55 10.24
CA LYS A 78 -28.82 -41.75 9.74
C LYS A 78 -27.32 -41.50 9.52
N HIS A 79 -26.49 -42.48 9.85
CA HIS A 79 -25.05 -42.45 9.56
C HIS A 79 -24.74 -43.35 8.38
N LEU A 80 -24.17 -42.77 7.34
CA LEU A 80 -23.85 -43.45 6.07
C LEU A 80 -22.39 -43.21 5.69
N ASP A 81 -21.92 -44.05 4.77
CA ASP A 81 -20.67 -43.90 4.03
C ASP A 81 -20.99 -43.82 2.53
N ARG A 82 -20.35 -42.90 1.82
CA ARG A 82 -20.34 -42.82 0.36
C ARG A 82 -19.01 -43.37 -0.12
N ARG A 83 -19.04 -44.46 -0.89
CA ARG A 83 -17.88 -45.14 -1.46
C ARG A 83 -18.04 -45.31 -2.96
N TYR A 84 -16.97 -45.69 -3.64
CA TYR A 84 -16.97 -46.03 -5.06
C TYR A 84 -16.99 -47.56 -5.21
N ASP A 85 -17.72 -48.06 -6.21
CA ASP A 85 -17.63 -49.47 -6.59
C ASP A 85 -16.51 -49.70 -7.61
N ASP A 86 -16.30 -50.96 -8.01
CA ASP A 86 -15.29 -51.36 -9.01
C ASP A 86 -15.44 -50.69 -10.40
N LYS A 87 -16.53 -49.94 -10.63
CA LYS A 87 -16.80 -49.19 -11.87
C LYS A 87 -16.67 -47.67 -11.67
N ASP A 88 -16.10 -47.24 -10.55
CA ASP A 88 -16.01 -45.83 -10.13
C ASP A 88 -17.39 -45.16 -9.97
N GLU A 89 -18.47 -45.91 -9.74
CA GLU A 89 -19.79 -45.35 -9.42
C GLU A 89 -19.94 -45.18 -7.92
N SER A 90 -20.28 -43.96 -7.47
CA SER A 90 -20.50 -43.73 -6.05
C SER A 90 -21.83 -44.30 -5.55
N TYR A 91 -21.82 -45.04 -4.44
CA TYR A 91 -23.01 -45.56 -3.76
C TYR A 91 -23.00 -45.21 -2.27
N PHE A 92 -24.19 -45.19 -1.65
CA PHE A 92 -24.36 -44.95 -0.21
C PHE A 92 -24.61 -46.27 0.51
N THR A 93 -23.90 -46.51 1.61
CA THR A 93 -24.06 -47.71 2.46
C THR A 93 -24.18 -47.32 3.93
N GLU A 94 -24.76 -48.21 4.74
CA GLU A 94 -24.75 -48.05 6.20
C GLU A 94 -23.32 -48.24 6.75
N ARG A 95 -22.99 -47.60 7.87
CA ARG A 95 -21.70 -47.75 8.56
C ARG A 95 -21.52 -49.12 9.26
N LYS A 96 -21.76 -50.22 8.56
CA LYS A 96 -21.56 -51.59 9.03
C LYS A 96 -20.57 -52.29 8.10
N ALA A 97 -19.70 -53.11 8.69
CA ALA A 97 -18.55 -53.72 8.02
C ALA A 97 -18.90 -54.53 6.74
N ASP A 98 -20.11 -55.10 6.67
CA ASP A 98 -20.50 -56.08 5.65
C ASP A 98 -21.87 -55.76 5.04
N VAL A 99 -22.02 -54.61 4.36
CA VAL A 99 -23.29 -54.25 3.69
C VAL A 99 -23.10 -54.16 2.18
N GLU A 100 -23.78 -55.06 1.46
CA GLU A 100 -23.91 -55.08 0.00
C GLU A 100 -24.57 -53.80 -0.53
N LYS A 101 -24.25 -53.41 -1.77
CA LYS A 101 -24.81 -52.25 -2.48
C LYS A 101 -26.34 -52.26 -2.39
N PRO A 102 -26.99 -51.25 -1.77
CA PRO A 102 -28.45 -51.21 -1.66
C PRO A 102 -29.12 -51.22 -3.04
N LYS A 103 -30.17 -52.02 -3.21
CA LYS A 103 -30.89 -52.19 -4.50
C LYS A 103 -31.61 -50.91 -4.97
N GLN A 104 -32.02 -50.04 -4.05
CA GLN A 104 -32.78 -48.83 -4.35
C GLN A 104 -31.85 -47.61 -4.49
N LYS A 105 -31.99 -46.88 -5.61
CA LYS A 105 -31.35 -45.58 -5.80
C LYS A 105 -32.10 -44.56 -4.91
N ASP A 106 -31.39 -43.90 -3.99
CA ASP A 106 -31.90 -42.81 -3.12
C ASP A 106 -32.71 -43.17 -1.86
N TRP A 107 -32.63 -44.41 -1.37
CA TRP A 107 -33.28 -44.81 -0.09
C TRP A 107 -32.93 -43.91 1.11
N TRP A 108 -31.75 -43.30 1.11
CA TRP A 108 -31.26 -42.41 2.16
C TRP A 108 -32.07 -41.11 2.27
N ARG A 109 -32.78 -40.69 1.22
CA ARG A 109 -33.66 -39.51 1.23
C ARG A 109 -34.91 -39.70 2.09
N LEU A 110 -35.21 -40.93 2.50
CA LEU A 110 -36.29 -41.25 3.43
C LEU A 110 -35.97 -40.84 4.88
N TYR A 111 -34.73 -40.48 5.20
CA TYR A 111 -34.34 -40.01 6.53
C TYR A 111 -34.26 -38.49 6.56
N ALA A 112 -34.69 -37.86 7.65
CA ALA A 112 -34.65 -36.40 7.79
C ALA A 112 -33.22 -35.84 7.70
N PHE A 113 -32.24 -36.51 8.30
CA PHE A 113 -30.84 -36.10 8.26
C PHE A 113 -29.92 -37.29 7.97
N CYS A 114 -28.90 -37.07 7.14
CA CYS A 114 -27.87 -38.08 6.88
C CYS A 114 -26.47 -37.50 7.13
N LEU A 115 -25.72 -38.11 8.05
CA LEU A 115 -24.30 -37.85 8.25
C LEU A 115 -23.49 -38.81 7.38
N ILE A 116 -22.92 -38.30 6.31
CA ILE A 116 -22.25 -39.08 5.27
C ILE A 116 -20.75 -38.86 5.35
N ARG A 117 -19.98 -39.94 5.46
CA ARG A 117 -18.53 -39.91 5.24
C ARG A 117 -18.26 -40.13 3.77
N HIS A 118 -17.50 -39.24 3.16
CA HIS A 118 -17.08 -39.32 1.77
C HIS A 118 -15.72 -39.99 1.73
N TYR A 119 -15.65 -41.14 1.06
CA TYR A 119 -14.39 -41.83 0.77
C TYR A 119 -14.01 -41.60 -0.70
N ASP A 120 -12.73 -41.44 -0.98
CA ASP A 120 -12.21 -41.38 -2.35
C ASP A 120 -12.15 -42.78 -3.01
N SER A 121 -11.63 -42.85 -4.23
CA SER A 121 -11.44 -44.12 -4.96
C SER A 121 -10.43 -45.05 -4.30
N ASP A 122 -9.57 -44.52 -3.43
CA ASP A 122 -8.56 -45.27 -2.68
C ASP A 122 -9.06 -45.67 -1.28
N ASP A 123 -10.37 -45.50 -1.02
CA ASP A 123 -11.06 -45.78 0.25
C ASP A 123 -10.52 -44.96 1.44
N GLU A 124 -9.88 -43.80 1.17
CA GLU A 124 -9.46 -42.84 2.18
C GLU A 124 -10.60 -41.85 2.49
N LEU A 125 -10.77 -41.50 3.77
CA LEU A 125 -11.81 -40.56 4.20
C LEU A 125 -11.44 -39.13 3.78
N GLU A 126 -12.12 -38.60 2.78
CA GLU A 126 -11.94 -37.21 2.34
C GLU A 126 -12.62 -36.22 3.29
N THR A 127 -13.93 -36.37 3.49
CA THR A 127 -14.76 -35.40 4.21
C THR A 127 -15.94 -36.07 4.90
N THR A 128 -16.60 -35.34 5.81
CA THR A 128 -17.91 -35.75 6.34
C THR A 128 -18.89 -34.62 6.11
N SER A 129 -20.11 -34.92 5.68
CA SER A 129 -21.13 -33.93 5.39
C SER A 129 -22.47 -34.30 6.01
N LEU A 130 -23.22 -33.28 6.42
CA LEU A 130 -24.59 -33.39 6.88
C LEU A 130 -25.52 -33.03 5.72
N TYR A 131 -26.33 -34.00 5.32
CA TYR A 131 -27.41 -33.83 4.35
C TYR A 131 -28.71 -33.55 5.10
N VAL A 132 -29.43 -32.52 4.68
CA VAL A 132 -30.74 -32.14 5.23
C VAL A 132 -31.80 -32.36 4.15
N ASN A 133 -32.68 -33.34 4.34
CA ASN A 133 -33.67 -33.73 3.33
C ASN A 133 -35.02 -32.96 3.41
N PRO A 134 -35.59 -32.66 4.59
CA PRO A 134 -36.89 -32.00 4.71
C PRO A 134 -36.90 -30.64 3.98
N GLN A 135 -37.79 -30.49 3.00
CA GLN A 135 -37.88 -29.26 2.20
C GLN A 135 -38.13 -27.99 3.03
N PRO A 136 -39.04 -27.97 4.03
CA PRO A 136 -39.26 -26.79 4.85
C PRO A 136 -37.99 -26.34 5.60
N LEU A 137 -37.19 -27.31 6.08
CA LEU A 137 -35.96 -27.05 6.80
C LEU A 137 -34.82 -26.63 5.87
N ARG A 138 -34.74 -27.18 4.65
CA ARG A 138 -33.81 -26.70 3.62
C ARG A 138 -34.05 -25.23 3.29
N GLN A 139 -35.32 -24.84 3.15
CA GLN A 139 -35.68 -23.44 2.94
C GLN A 139 -35.30 -22.56 4.14
N LEU A 140 -35.53 -23.02 5.37
CA LEU A 140 -35.10 -22.28 6.57
C LEU A 140 -33.59 -22.08 6.60
N LEU A 141 -32.80 -23.13 6.33
CA LEU A 141 -31.34 -23.06 6.31
C LEU A 141 -30.85 -22.09 5.24
N ALA A 142 -31.43 -22.15 4.03
CA ALA A 142 -31.10 -21.23 2.95
C ALA A 142 -31.47 -19.77 3.28
N ASP A 143 -32.59 -19.53 3.95
CA ASP A 143 -33.04 -18.18 4.31
C ASP A 143 -32.19 -17.57 5.45
N VAL A 144 -31.77 -18.37 6.43
CA VAL A 144 -31.02 -17.91 7.61
C VAL A 144 -29.52 -17.86 7.39
N ILE A 145 -28.92 -18.96 6.89
CA ILE A 145 -27.48 -19.06 6.66
C ILE A 145 -27.12 -18.41 5.31
N GLY A 146 -27.92 -18.72 4.27
CA GLY A 146 -27.67 -18.25 2.91
C GLY A 146 -26.32 -18.70 2.37
N ASN A 147 -25.55 -17.74 1.85
CA ASN A 147 -24.25 -18.00 1.27
C ASN A 147 -23.15 -17.96 2.35
N TYR A 148 -22.88 -19.11 2.97
CA TYR A 148 -21.75 -19.28 3.88
C TYR A 148 -20.48 -19.60 3.07
N PRO A 149 -19.35 -18.91 3.30
CA PRO A 149 -18.12 -19.17 2.55
C PRO A 149 -17.60 -20.60 2.74
N GLY A 150 -17.33 -21.29 1.62
CA GLY A 150 -16.96 -22.71 1.62
C GLY A 150 -18.15 -23.67 1.53
N ASP A 151 -19.28 -23.32 2.14
CA ASP A 151 -20.50 -24.15 2.22
C ASP A 151 -21.76 -23.34 1.81
N PRO A 152 -21.92 -22.93 0.53
CA PRO A 152 -23.14 -22.27 0.09
C PRO A 152 -24.34 -23.22 0.23
N ILE A 153 -25.40 -22.78 0.92
CA ILE A 153 -26.59 -23.60 1.10
C ILE A 153 -27.43 -23.57 -0.19
N ASP A 154 -27.45 -24.69 -0.91
CA ASP A 154 -28.39 -24.92 -2.01
C ASP A 154 -29.73 -25.40 -1.47
N VAL A 155 -30.81 -24.68 -1.74
CA VAL A 155 -32.17 -25.05 -1.34
C VAL A 155 -32.54 -26.44 -1.89
N GLU A 156 -32.07 -26.78 -3.10
CA GLU A 156 -32.39 -28.04 -3.77
C GLU A 156 -31.67 -29.25 -3.14
N ASP A 157 -30.46 -29.05 -2.60
CA ASP A 157 -29.65 -30.08 -1.96
C ASP A 157 -28.74 -29.47 -0.87
N VAL A 158 -29.22 -29.43 0.37
CA VAL A 158 -28.47 -28.83 1.48
C VAL A 158 -27.44 -29.83 2.00
N VAL A 159 -26.17 -29.56 1.67
CA VAL A 159 -25.00 -30.32 2.13
C VAL A 159 -24.09 -29.39 2.93
N ILE A 160 -23.89 -29.68 4.21
CA ILE A 160 -23.02 -28.89 5.09
C ILE A 160 -21.80 -29.73 5.43
N GLN A 161 -20.60 -29.26 5.08
CA GLN A 161 -19.37 -30.01 5.34
C GLN A 161 -18.92 -29.86 6.81
N ALA A 162 -18.27 -30.89 7.32
CA ALA A 162 -17.61 -30.87 8.62
C ALA A 162 -16.48 -29.82 8.60
N PRO A 163 -16.27 -29.08 9.69
CA PRO A 163 -16.87 -29.26 11.02
C PRO A 163 -18.19 -28.50 11.25
N TYR A 164 -18.95 -28.19 10.20
CA TYR A 164 -20.29 -27.61 10.25
C TYR A 164 -20.37 -26.22 10.90
N HIS A 165 -19.34 -25.39 10.68
CA HIS A 165 -19.22 -24.06 11.29
C HIS A 165 -20.48 -23.19 11.13
N SER A 166 -21.13 -23.26 9.97
CA SER A 166 -22.36 -22.51 9.66
C SER A 166 -23.49 -22.80 10.64
N LEU A 167 -23.68 -24.06 11.03
CA LEU A 167 -24.70 -24.45 12.02
C LEU A 167 -24.39 -23.88 13.41
N PHE A 168 -23.12 -23.85 13.80
CA PHE A 168 -22.73 -23.27 15.09
C PHE A 168 -22.98 -21.77 15.13
N HIS A 169 -22.53 -21.01 14.13
CA HIS A 169 -22.64 -19.54 14.12
C HIS A 169 -24.10 -19.08 14.05
N TYR A 170 -24.96 -19.79 13.31
CA TYR A 170 -26.35 -19.41 13.11
C TYR A 170 -27.35 -20.12 14.04
N ARG A 171 -26.90 -20.98 14.98
CA ARG A 171 -27.77 -21.80 15.85
C ARG A 171 -28.91 -21.04 16.52
N ASN A 172 -28.62 -19.87 17.09
CA ASN A 172 -29.63 -19.07 17.81
C ASN A 172 -30.67 -18.46 16.86
N GLN A 173 -30.23 -18.06 15.66
CA GLN A 173 -31.12 -17.51 14.62
C GLN A 173 -31.99 -18.62 14.02
N LEU A 174 -31.41 -19.80 13.78
CA LEU A 174 -32.13 -20.99 13.32
C LEU A 174 -33.20 -21.43 14.32
N GLU A 175 -32.88 -21.45 15.62
CA GLU A 175 -33.85 -21.78 16.67
C GLU A 175 -35.00 -20.77 16.72
N THR A 176 -34.69 -19.47 16.70
CA THR A 176 -35.71 -18.41 16.80
C THR A 176 -36.62 -18.35 15.56
N GLU A 177 -36.03 -18.31 14.36
CA GLU A 177 -36.77 -18.24 13.11
C GLU A 177 -37.52 -19.55 12.83
N GLY A 178 -36.89 -20.69 13.11
CA GLY A 178 -37.51 -22.00 12.94
C GLY A 178 -38.73 -22.21 13.83
N LEU A 179 -38.65 -21.87 15.12
CA LEU A 179 -39.79 -21.97 16.04
C LEU A 179 -40.95 -21.07 15.63
N THR A 180 -40.65 -19.89 15.07
CA THR A 180 -41.67 -18.96 14.57
C THR A 180 -42.32 -19.50 13.31
N ARG A 181 -41.52 -20.01 12.36
CA ARG A 181 -41.98 -20.46 11.05
C ARG A 181 -42.76 -21.78 11.09
N PHE A 182 -42.38 -22.69 11.98
CA PHE A 182 -43.00 -24.02 12.11
C PHE A 182 -43.99 -24.11 13.27
N ALA A 183 -44.44 -22.99 13.83
CA ALA A 183 -45.40 -22.97 14.94
C ALA A 183 -46.73 -23.68 14.61
N GLU A 184 -47.15 -23.64 13.35
CA GLU A 184 -48.38 -24.28 12.86
C GLU A 184 -48.14 -25.65 12.19
N ASP A 185 -46.89 -26.10 12.08
CA ASP A 185 -46.52 -27.35 11.40
C ASP A 185 -45.74 -28.29 12.36
N PRO A 186 -46.45 -29.21 13.05
CA PRO A 186 -45.84 -30.12 14.01
C PRO A 186 -44.74 -31.00 13.42
N GLU A 187 -44.86 -31.44 12.17
CA GLU A 187 -43.89 -32.34 11.53
C GLU A 187 -42.57 -31.60 11.26
N SER A 188 -42.63 -30.39 10.69
CA SER A 188 -41.43 -29.57 10.51
C SER A 188 -40.82 -29.12 11.83
N LEU A 189 -41.63 -28.92 12.87
CA LEU A 189 -41.14 -28.59 14.20
C LEU A 189 -40.38 -29.76 14.83
N GLU A 190 -40.85 -31.00 14.68
CA GLU A 190 -40.12 -32.21 15.11
C GLU A 190 -38.76 -32.32 14.40
N HIS A 191 -38.73 -32.12 13.08
CA HIS A 191 -37.48 -32.10 12.31
C HIS A 191 -36.52 -31.00 12.77
N LEU A 192 -37.02 -29.79 13.06
CA LEU A 192 -36.22 -28.70 13.59
C LEU A 192 -35.65 -29.06 14.97
N MET A 193 -36.46 -29.60 15.88
CA MET A 193 -36.00 -30.01 17.21
C MET A 193 -34.93 -31.10 17.13
N LEU A 194 -35.07 -32.05 16.20
CA LEU A 194 -34.05 -33.07 15.95
C LEU A 194 -32.71 -32.44 15.52
N LEU A 195 -32.73 -31.49 14.58
CA LEU A 195 -31.52 -30.76 14.17
C LEU A 195 -30.93 -29.94 15.33
N MET A 196 -31.75 -29.21 16.08
CA MET A 196 -31.28 -28.38 17.19
C MET A 196 -30.68 -29.23 18.31
N ASN A 197 -31.27 -30.40 18.62
CA ASN A 197 -30.71 -31.34 19.57
C ASN A 197 -29.36 -31.87 19.09
N TRP A 198 -29.25 -32.23 17.80
CA TRP A 198 -27.97 -32.65 17.23
C TRP A 198 -26.90 -31.55 17.29
N ILE A 199 -27.24 -30.31 16.94
CA ILE A 199 -26.32 -29.16 17.06
C ILE A 199 -25.85 -28.99 18.50
N LYS A 200 -26.78 -29.04 19.47
CA LYS A 200 -26.46 -28.93 20.91
C LYS A 200 -25.53 -30.04 21.38
N THR A 201 -25.74 -31.29 20.95
CA THR A 201 -24.89 -32.43 21.30
C THR A 201 -23.54 -32.39 20.58
N HIS A 202 -23.50 -32.08 19.28
CA HIS A 202 -22.28 -32.07 18.49
C HIS A 202 -21.31 -30.98 18.93
N PHE A 203 -21.84 -29.79 19.21
CA PHE A 203 -21.06 -28.62 19.62
C PHE A 203 -21.10 -28.37 21.13
N GLU A 204 -21.42 -29.35 21.97
CA GLU A 204 -21.58 -29.16 23.42
C GLU A 204 -20.36 -28.45 24.05
N LEU A 205 -19.15 -28.92 23.72
CA LEU A 205 -17.91 -28.34 24.21
C LEU A 205 -17.61 -26.97 23.60
N ASP A 206 -17.91 -26.76 22.31
CA ASP A 206 -17.73 -25.49 21.62
C ASP A 206 -18.66 -24.41 22.18
N ILE A 207 -19.94 -24.75 22.41
CA ILE A 207 -20.96 -23.87 22.98
C ILE A 207 -20.56 -23.50 24.41
N ALA A 208 -20.18 -24.48 25.23
CA ALA A 208 -19.74 -24.23 26.60
C ALA A 208 -18.50 -23.32 26.65
N ALA A 209 -17.53 -23.52 25.76
CA ALA A 209 -16.35 -22.67 25.66
C ALA A 209 -16.69 -21.24 25.22
N TYR A 210 -17.55 -21.11 24.20
CA TYR A 210 -18.03 -19.81 23.71
C TYR A 210 -18.81 -19.03 24.79
N GLU A 211 -19.77 -19.67 25.44
CA GLU A 211 -20.58 -19.04 26.50
C GLU A 211 -19.73 -18.67 27.71
N ARG A 212 -18.79 -19.53 28.11
CA ARG A 212 -17.81 -19.22 29.16
C ARG A 212 -16.96 -18.00 28.79
N CYS A 213 -16.56 -17.87 27.53
CA CYS A 213 -15.80 -16.71 27.06
C CYS A 213 -16.67 -15.43 27.08
N MET A 214 -17.93 -15.51 26.65
CA MET A 214 -18.82 -14.34 26.56
C MET A 214 -19.37 -13.87 27.92
N ASN A 215 -19.59 -14.77 28.86
CA ASN A 215 -20.26 -14.47 30.14
C ASN A 215 -19.29 -14.08 31.27
N ASN A 216 -18.00 -14.39 31.13
CA ASN A 216 -17.01 -14.05 32.15
C ASN A 216 -16.43 -12.65 31.91
N ASP A 217 -16.04 -11.98 33.00
CA ASP A 217 -15.32 -10.69 32.93
C ASP A 217 -13.98 -10.85 32.17
N HIS A 218 -13.26 -11.95 32.44
CA HIS A 218 -12.07 -12.33 31.70
C HIS A 218 -12.46 -13.18 30.48
N LYS A 219 -12.69 -12.50 29.35
CA LYS A 219 -12.96 -13.16 28.07
C LYS A 219 -11.71 -13.92 27.61
N ALA A 220 -11.73 -15.24 27.77
CA ALA A 220 -10.62 -16.11 27.40
C ALA A 220 -11.13 -17.35 26.65
N ILE A 221 -10.38 -17.78 25.64
CA ILE A 221 -10.76 -18.91 24.80
C ILE A 221 -9.57 -19.80 24.45
N GLY A 222 -9.82 -21.10 24.35
CA GLY A 222 -8.84 -22.07 23.88
C GLY A 222 -8.66 -22.03 22.37
N TYR A 223 -7.46 -22.35 21.90
CA TYR A 223 -7.11 -22.28 20.47
C TYR A 223 -8.03 -23.11 19.57
N ASP A 224 -8.36 -24.34 19.96
CA ASP A 224 -9.19 -25.27 19.14
C ASP A 224 -10.64 -24.79 18.95
N ARG A 225 -11.09 -23.88 19.81
CA ARG A 225 -12.45 -23.31 19.80
C ARG A 225 -12.47 -21.85 19.37
N LEU A 226 -11.33 -21.29 18.99
CA LEU A 226 -11.17 -19.87 18.67
C LEU A 226 -12.00 -19.45 17.44
N TRP A 227 -12.19 -20.34 16.46
CA TRP A 227 -13.03 -20.12 15.27
C TRP A 227 -14.48 -19.71 15.60
N THR A 228 -14.98 -20.09 16.77
CA THR A 228 -16.34 -19.76 17.23
C THR A 228 -16.58 -18.26 17.35
N LEU A 229 -15.53 -17.45 17.50
CA LEU A 229 -15.61 -15.99 17.64
C LEU A 229 -15.65 -15.23 16.30
N PHE A 230 -15.43 -15.91 15.18
CA PHE A 230 -15.23 -15.28 13.87
C PHE A 230 -16.29 -15.73 12.85
N PRO A 231 -17.59 -15.43 13.06
CA PRO A 231 -18.55 -15.63 12.02
C PRO A 231 -18.21 -14.81 10.76
N PRO A 232 -18.61 -15.27 9.57
CA PRO A 232 -18.50 -14.46 8.36
C PRO A 232 -19.19 -13.10 8.53
N LYS A 233 -18.67 -12.08 7.84
CA LYS A 233 -19.06 -10.66 7.88
C LYS A 233 -18.77 -9.93 9.19
N THR A 234 -18.26 -10.59 10.22
CA THR A 234 -17.83 -9.93 11.45
C THR A 234 -16.65 -9.01 11.19
N ILE A 235 -16.64 -7.85 11.86
CA ILE A 235 -15.51 -6.92 11.80
C ILE A 235 -14.49 -7.31 12.86
N VAL A 236 -13.27 -7.61 12.42
CA VAL A 236 -12.13 -7.92 13.29
C VAL A 236 -11.18 -6.75 13.37
N TYR A 237 -10.63 -6.52 14.55
CA TYR A 237 -9.59 -5.57 14.85
C TYR A 237 -8.24 -6.26 14.99
N CYS A 238 -7.18 -5.61 14.51
CA CYS A 238 -5.80 -5.95 14.83
C CYS A 238 -4.89 -4.72 14.72
N LYS A 239 -3.67 -4.82 15.27
CA LYS A 239 -2.60 -3.84 15.03
C LYS A 239 -1.67 -4.34 13.93
N LEU A 240 -1.65 -3.67 12.79
CA LEU A 240 -0.75 -3.98 11.68
C LEU A 240 0.20 -2.80 11.45
N LEU A 241 1.51 -3.07 11.40
CA LEU A 241 2.54 -2.04 11.23
C LEU A 241 2.44 -0.89 12.26
N GLY A 242 1.98 -1.20 13.47
CA GLY A 242 1.76 -0.23 14.55
C GLY A 242 0.45 0.57 14.44
N GLN A 243 -0.36 0.33 13.41
CA GLN A 243 -1.63 1.01 13.17
C GLN A 243 -2.83 0.15 13.55
N ASN A 244 -3.83 0.75 14.20
CA ASN A 244 -5.13 0.13 14.44
C ASN A 244 -5.81 -0.16 13.09
N ARG A 245 -6.19 -1.41 12.81
CA ARG A 245 -6.88 -1.78 11.57
C ARG A 245 -8.13 -2.60 11.86
N ALA A 246 -9.14 -2.43 11.01
CA ALA A 246 -10.31 -3.27 10.99
C ALA A 246 -10.48 -3.94 9.62
N PHE A 247 -10.99 -5.17 9.64
CA PHE A 247 -11.24 -5.97 8.45
C PHE A 247 -12.56 -6.72 8.59
N ARG A 248 -13.20 -7.03 7.47
CA ARG A 248 -14.42 -7.84 7.43
C ARG A 248 -14.03 -9.30 7.19
N VAL A 249 -14.38 -10.21 8.10
CA VAL A 249 -14.12 -11.64 7.92
C VAL A 249 -14.97 -12.19 6.79
N ASN A 250 -14.34 -12.92 5.89
CA ASN A 250 -15.03 -13.75 4.91
C ASN A 250 -15.06 -15.19 5.40
N ASP A 251 -13.91 -15.77 5.69
CA ASP A 251 -13.76 -17.20 5.95
C ASP A 251 -12.65 -17.46 6.97
N THR A 252 -12.73 -18.58 7.67
CA THR A 252 -11.78 -18.98 8.71
C THR A 252 -11.38 -20.43 8.54
N TYR A 253 -10.08 -20.72 8.64
CA TYR A 253 -9.54 -22.07 8.46
C TYR A 253 -8.40 -22.34 9.43
N TYR A 254 -8.26 -23.58 9.88
CA TYR A 254 -7.06 -24.01 10.61
C TYR A 254 -6.01 -24.48 9.60
N ASP A 255 -4.85 -23.85 9.65
CA ASP A 255 -3.70 -24.22 8.84
C ASP A 255 -2.99 -25.44 9.44
N THR A 256 -2.87 -26.50 8.63
CA THR A 256 -2.27 -27.78 9.01
C THR A 256 -0.75 -27.81 8.85
N CYS A 257 -0.10 -26.66 8.61
CA CYS A 257 1.35 -26.58 8.57
C CYS A 257 1.99 -27.02 9.90
N ASP A 258 2.67 -28.17 9.89
CA ASP A 258 3.29 -28.75 11.09
C ASP A 258 4.31 -27.81 11.77
N LEU A 259 5.00 -26.97 10.98
CA LEU A 259 6.02 -26.05 11.48
C LEU A 259 5.44 -24.79 12.14
N SER A 260 4.25 -24.36 11.72
CA SER A 260 3.64 -23.10 12.15
C SER A 260 2.10 -23.18 12.10
N PRO A 261 1.46 -24.02 12.93
CA PRO A 261 0.01 -24.14 12.93
C PRO A 261 -0.63 -22.82 13.39
N SER A 262 -1.64 -22.36 12.66
CA SER A 262 -2.31 -21.09 12.94
C SER A 262 -3.78 -21.12 12.52
N LEU A 263 -4.60 -20.29 13.15
CA LEU A 263 -5.94 -19.99 12.65
C LEU A 263 -5.82 -18.87 11.62
N GLY A 264 -6.10 -19.18 10.36
CA GLY A 264 -6.15 -18.24 9.26
C GLY A 264 -7.51 -17.59 9.15
N LEU A 265 -7.54 -16.26 9.01
CA LEU A 265 -8.73 -15.45 8.76
C LEU A 265 -8.58 -14.80 7.37
N ARG A 266 -9.43 -15.20 6.42
CA ARG A 266 -9.54 -14.51 5.12
C ARG A 266 -10.43 -13.31 5.32
N VAL A 267 -9.88 -12.12 5.13
CA VAL A 267 -10.55 -10.86 5.45
C VAL A 267 -10.52 -9.88 4.29
N ASP A 268 -11.53 -9.02 4.23
CA ASP A 268 -11.64 -7.91 3.29
C ASP A 268 -11.40 -6.55 3.96
N PHE A 269 -10.77 -5.65 3.23
CA PHE A 269 -10.65 -4.23 3.58
C PHE A 269 -10.88 -3.35 2.36
N VAL A 270 -11.18 -2.07 2.58
CA VAL A 270 -11.43 -1.10 1.51
C VAL A 270 -10.12 -0.46 1.07
N ASP A 271 -9.90 -0.40 -0.23
CA ASP A 271 -8.72 0.22 -0.83
C ASP A 271 -9.10 0.90 -2.17
N PHE A 272 -8.13 1.59 -2.77
CA PHE A 272 -8.32 2.35 -4.01
C PHE A 272 -7.30 1.92 -5.07
N ASP A 273 -7.77 1.45 -6.24
CA ASP A 273 -6.90 0.97 -7.33
C ASP A 273 -6.43 2.07 -8.30
N GLY A 274 -6.73 3.34 -8.01
CA GLY A 274 -6.45 4.46 -8.92
C GLY A 274 -7.62 4.84 -9.83
N ASP A 275 -8.56 3.93 -10.07
CA ASP A 275 -9.75 4.17 -10.89
C ASP A 275 -11.06 3.95 -10.12
N ARG A 276 -11.07 3.07 -9.11
CA ARG A 276 -12.26 2.67 -8.34
C ARG A 276 -11.91 2.43 -6.87
N LEU A 277 -12.88 2.75 -6.02
CA LEU A 277 -12.93 2.24 -4.65
C LEU A 277 -13.52 0.84 -4.66
N GLY A 278 -12.98 -0.04 -3.83
CA GLY A 278 -13.48 -1.39 -3.68
C GLY A 278 -12.78 -2.15 -2.56
N THR A 279 -13.04 -3.44 -2.48
CA THR A 279 -12.48 -4.31 -1.47
C THR A 279 -11.29 -5.10 -1.98
N ARG A 280 -10.38 -5.40 -1.07
CA ARG A 280 -9.20 -6.23 -1.26
C ARG A 280 -9.14 -7.28 -0.17
N ARG A 281 -8.60 -8.44 -0.54
CA ARG A 281 -8.43 -9.59 0.35
C ARG A 281 -7.05 -9.56 1.00
N LEU A 282 -7.04 -9.97 2.26
CA LEU A 282 -5.85 -10.23 3.06
C LEU A 282 -6.08 -11.49 3.89
N GLU A 283 -5.02 -12.19 4.27
CA GLU A 283 -5.08 -13.24 5.27
C GLU A 283 -4.38 -12.79 6.56
N LEU A 284 -5.09 -12.89 7.69
CA LEU A 284 -4.54 -12.72 9.03
C LEU A 284 -4.32 -14.09 9.66
N SER A 285 -3.32 -14.21 10.52
CA SER A 285 -3.04 -15.46 11.22
C SER A 285 -2.98 -15.24 12.74
N ILE A 286 -3.53 -16.20 13.47
CA ILE A 286 -3.38 -16.31 14.92
C ILE A 286 -2.60 -17.58 15.21
N ALA A 287 -1.35 -17.43 15.66
CA ALA A 287 -0.47 -18.56 15.95
C ALA A 287 -1.06 -19.47 17.03
N LYS A 288 -0.88 -20.78 16.87
CA LYS A 288 -1.32 -21.77 17.86
C LYS A 288 -0.72 -21.48 19.24
N TYR A 289 -1.57 -21.55 20.25
CA TYR A 289 -1.19 -21.41 21.65
C TYR A 289 -1.75 -22.57 22.46
N GLN A 290 -1.14 -22.83 23.62
CA GLN A 290 -1.59 -23.85 24.56
C GLN A 290 -2.47 -23.25 25.65
N GLY A 291 -3.46 -24.03 26.10
CA GLY A 291 -4.40 -23.59 27.13
C GLY A 291 -5.37 -22.53 26.64
N VAL A 292 -5.74 -21.62 27.55
CA VAL A 292 -6.63 -20.48 27.26
C VAL A 292 -5.81 -19.21 27.22
N ARG A 293 -6.19 -18.29 26.32
CA ARG A 293 -5.60 -16.96 26.20
C ARG A 293 -6.69 -15.92 26.30
N GLU A 294 -6.40 -14.81 26.97
CA GLU A 294 -7.31 -13.66 27.01
C GLU A 294 -7.42 -13.02 25.63
N LEU A 295 -8.61 -12.51 25.28
CA LEU A 295 -8.83 -11.92 23.95
C LEU A 295 -7.91 -10.71 23.70
N SER A 296 -7.57 -9.95 24.74
CA SER A 296 -6.63 -8.82 24.71
C SER A 296 -5.22 -9.18 24.25
N GLU A 297 -4.80 -10.44 24.41
CA GLU A 297 -3.48 -10.95 24.00
C GLU A 297 -3.48 -11.51 22.56
N LEU A 298 -4.64 -11.61 21.91
CA LEU A 298 -4.75 -12.13 20.55
C LEU A 298 -4.27 -11.10 19.53
N THR A 299 -3.66 -11.57 18.44
CA THR A 299 -3.21 -10.72 17.33
C THR A 299 -4.38 -10.13 16.55
N ALA A 300 -5.52 -10.82 16.50
CA ALA A 300 -6.76 -10.35 15.90
C ALA A 300 -7.96 -10.83 16.73
N MET A 301 -8.97 -9.98 16.86
CA MET A 301 -10.20 -10.29 17.59
C MET A 301 -11.40 -9.50 17.05
N PRO A 302 -12.65 -9.95 17.25
CA PRO A 302 -13.83 -9.18 16.90
C PRO A 302 -13.82 -7.80 17.58
N ILE A 303 -14.07 -6.75 16.81
CA ILE A 303 -13.98 -5.36 17.29
C ILE A 303 -14.98 -5.07 18.42
N ASP A 304 -16.13 -5.74 18.43
CA ASP A 304 -17.19 -5.55 19.44
C ASP A 304 -16.82 -6.15 20.80
N LEU A 305 -15.75 -6.95 20.86
CA LEU A 305 -15.27 -7.55 22.11
C LEU A 305 -14.17 -6.72 22.78
N LEU A 306 -13.69 -5.65 22.14
CA LEU A 306 -12.73 -4.71 22.72
C LEU A 306 -13.39 -3.87 23.81
N ASP A 307 -12.61 -3.52 24.85
CA ASP A 307 -13.07 -2.65 25.93
C ASP A 307 -13.27 -1.20 25.44
N ASP A 308 -12.42 -0.75 24.52
CA ASP A 308 -12.40 0.58 23.90
C ASP A 308 -13.00 0.59 22.48
N ALA A 309 -13.88 -0.37 22.16
CA ALA A 309 -14.44 -0.56 20.82
C ALA A 309 -15.00 0.72 20.17
N LYS A 310 -15.62 1.60 20.97
CA LYS A 310 -16.19 2.87 20.47
C LYS A 310 -15.10 3.85 20.03
N GLU A 311 -14.07 4.03 20.85
CA GLU A 311 -12.95 4.95 20.57
C GLU A 311 -12.19 4.47 19.32
N VAL A 312 -11.92 3.15 19.25
CA VAL A 312 -11.27 2.54 18.09
C VAL A 312 -12.12 2.71 16.83
N ARG A 313 -13.45 2.51 16.90
CA ARG A 313 -14.34 2.74 15.76
C ARG A 313 -14.35 4.19 15.29
N GLU A 314 -14.32 5.16 16.20
CA GLU A 314 -14.26 6.59 15.88
C GLU A 314 -12.92 6.96 15.22
N GLU A 315 -11.80 6.47 15.74
CA GLU A 315 -10.46 6.65 15.14
C GLU A 315 -10.41 6.08 13.71
N LEU A 316 -10.86 4.84 13.53
CA LEU A 316 -10.89 4.17 12.24
C LEU A 316 -11.79 4.89 11.24
N LEU A 317 -12.96 5.34 11.68
CA LEU A 317 -13.87 6.12 10.84
C LEU A 317 -13.24 7.44 10.42
N ALA A 318 -12.61 8.17 11.34
CA ALA A 318 -11.93 9.44 11.06
C ALA A 318 -10.79 9.25 10.04
N ARG A 319 -9.96 8.22 10.23
CA ARG A 319 -8.91 7.86 9.26
C ARG A 319 -9.51 7.45 7.92
N GLY A 320 -10.60 6.69 7.90
CA GLY A 320 -11.31 6.30 6.69
C GLY A 320 -11.81 7.49 5.89
N ARG A 321 -12.25 8.56 6.56
CA ARG A 321 -12.61 9.83 5.91
C ARG A 321 -11.40 10.57 5.36
N LYS A 322 -10.23 10.51 6.01
CA LYS A 322 -8.98 11.03 5.43
C LYS A 322 -8.55 10.23 4.20
N PHE A 323 -8.59 8.90 4.28
CA PHE A 323 -8.31 8.02 3.14
C PHE A 323 -9.21 8.37 1.95
N GLU A 324 -10.50 8.56 2.20
CA GLU A 324 -11.49 8.97 1.20
C GLU A 324 -11.19 10.36 0.62
N SER A 325 -10.76 11.32 1.44
CA SER A 325 -10.44 12.68 0.96
C SER A 325 -9.20 12.71 0.06
N TYR A 326 -8.28 11.74 0.22
CA TYR A 326 -7.07 11.61 -0.59
C TYR A 326 -7.23 10.77 -1.86
N ILE A 327 -8.47 10.41 -2.23
CA ILE A 327 -8.73 9.77 -3.53
C ILE A 327 -8.47 10.77 -4.66
N GLY A 328 -7.71 10.33 -5.66
CA GLY A 328 -7.32 11.15 -6.81
C GLY A 328 -5.89 11.67 -6.67
N GLN A 329 -5.70 12.95 -7.03
CA GLN A 329 -4.40 13.61 -7.07
C GLN A 329 -4.32 14.70 -6.01
N HIS A 330 -3.44 14.53 -5.02
CA HIS A 330 -3.29 15.49 -3.92
C HIS A 330 -1.82 15.76 -3.63
N PHE A 331 -1.45 17.04 -3.61
CA PHE A 331 -0.09 17.46 -3.25
C PHE A 331 -0.07 17.90 -1.78
N LEU A 332 0.65 17.13 -0.96
CA LEU A 332 0.57 17.20 0.50
C LEU A 332 1.97 17.21 1.13
N GLN A 333 2.01 17.51 2.43
CA GLN A 333 3.17 17.39 3.28
C GLN A 333 3.11 16.05 4.03
N TYR A 334 4.26 15.43 4.22
CA TYR A 334 4.40 14.18 4.97
C TYR A 334 5.62 14.24 5.88
N ASP A 335 5.48 13.72 7.10
CA ASP A 335 6.58 13.54 8.04
C ASP A 335 6.39 12.22 8.81
N GLY A 336 7.13 11.19 8.44
CA GLY A 336 6.99 9.89 9.07
C GLY A 336 7.55 8.72 8.26
N ILE A 337 7.12 7.51 8.62
CA ILE A 337 7.58 6.27 7.98
C ILE A 337 6.69 5.94 6.78
N ALA A 338 7.25 6.06 5.59
CA ALA A 338 6.65 5.55 4.37
C ALA A 338 7.11 4.10 4.07
N LEU A 339 6.31 3.38 3.30
CA LEU A 339 6.51 1.95 3.05
C LEU A 339 6.73 1.68 1.55
N LYS A 340 7.58 0.71 1.23
CA LYS A 340 7.67 0.11 -0.10
C LYS A 340 7.46 -1.39 0.03
N ARG A 341 6.54 -1.93 -0.77
CA ARG A 341 6.35 -3.37 -0.85
C ARG A 341 7.59 -4.04 -1.42
N THR A 342 7.94 -5.17 -0.83
CA THR A 342 9.04 -6.06 -1.22
C THR A 342 8.51 -7.50 -1.17
N PRO A 343 9.16 -8.47 -1.84
CA PRO A 343 8.74 -9.88 -1.73
C PRO A 343 8.66 -10.36 -0.27
N ASP A 344 9.61 -9.94 0.57
CA ASP A 344 9.71 -10.34 1.98
C ASP A 344 8.92 -9.45 2.96
N GLY A 345 8.04 -8.58 2.47
CA GLY A 345 7.23 -7.67 3.30
C GLY A 345 7.39 -6.21 2.94
N TYR A 346 7.77 -5.36 3.90
CA TYR A 346 7.88 -3.91 3.69
C TYR A 346 9.25 -3.33 4.04
N ALA A 347 9.85 -2.65 3.08
CA ALA A 347 10.95 -1.72 3.35
C ALA A 347 10.39 -0.41 3.90
N ARG A 348 10.98 0.09 4.99
CA ARG A 348 10.57 1.32 5.69
C ARG A 348 11.51 2.47 5.32
N PHE A 349 10.94 3.63 5.02
CA PHE A 349 11.67 4.84 4.66
C PHE A 349 11.22 5.99 5.54
N ASN A 350 12.15 6.63 6.24
CA ASN A 350 11.82 7.90 6.90
C ASN A 350 11.75 8.99 5.83
N VAL A 351 10.57 9.60 5.68
CA VAL A 351 10.32 10.62 4.68
C VAL A 351 9.79 11.86 5.39
N THR A 352 10.54 12.94 5.25
CA THR A 352 10.11 14.29 5.63
C THR A 352 10.11 15.14 4.37
N GLY A 353 8.98 15.77 4.06
CA GLY A 353 8.85 16.66 2.91
C GLY A 353 7.54 16.51 2.14
N ARG A 354 7.53 17.05 0.93
CA ARG A 354 6.32 17.06 0.09
C ARG A 354 6.18 15.77 -0.68
N VAL A 355 4.93 15.31 -0.81
CA VAL A 355 4.54 14.08 -1.49
C VAL A 355 3.38 14.34 -2.43
N MET A 356 3.32 13.60 -3.53
CA MET A 356 2.18 13.58 -4.44
C MET A 356 1.41 12.28 -4.25
N ILE A 357 0.21 12.34 -3.69
CA ILE A 357 -0.68 11.19 -3.60
C ILE A 357 -1.38 11.03 -4.95
N ASP A 358 -1.12 9.92 -5.63
CA ASP A 358 -1.67 9.58 -6.95
C ASP A 358 -1.51 8.08 -7.20
N CYS A 359 -2.51 7.31 -6.76
CA CYS A 359 -2.50 5.85 -6.91
C CYS A 359 -2.52 5.42 -8.39
N LYS A 360 -3.20 6.19 -9.26
CA LYS A 360 -3.30 5.88 -10.69
C LYS A 360 -1.93 5.96 -11.37
N THR A 361 -1.18 7.04 -11.10
CA THR A 361 0.17 7.19 -11.64
C THR A 361 1.15 6.20 -10.99
N PHE A 362 0.97 5.90 -9.70
CA PHE A 362 1.71 4.84 -9.02
C PHE A 362 1.55 3.50 -9.75
N HIS A 363 0.32 3.02 -9.99
CA HIS A 363 0.08 1.74 -10.70
C HIS A 363 0.59 1.73 -12.14
N ARG A 364 0.53 2.87 -12.82
CA ARG A 364 1.01 3.00 -14.20
C ARG A 364 2.54 2.90 -14.32
N LEU A 365 3.27 3.45 -13.35
CA LEU A 365 4.75 3.52 -13.38
C LEU A 365 5.43 2.41 -12.56
N GLU A 366 4.70 1.80 -11.63
CA GLU A 366 5.09 0.63 -10.82
C GLU A 366 4.09 -0.53 -11.03
N PRO A 367 4.00 -1.11 -12.24
CA PRO A 367 2.98 -2.11 -12.56
C PRO A 367 3.10 -3.39 -11.70
N ASN A 368 4.31 -3.73 -11.23
CA ASN A 368 4.53 -4.87 -10.35
C ASN A 368 3.95 -4.69 -8.96
N ASP A 369 3.72 -3.43 -8.54
CA ASP A 369 3.10 -3.11 -7.26
C ASP A 369 1.59 -2.82 -7.42
N SER A 370 1.06 -2.94 -8.64
CA SER A 370 -0.35 -2.68 -8.92
C SER A 370 -1.25 -3.82 -8.48
N PHE A 371 -2.49 -3.47 -8.13
CA PHE A 371 -3.53 -4.42 -7.76
C PHE A 371 -4.88 -3.94 -8.30
N ILE A 372 -5.88 -4.81 -8.24
CA ILE A 372 -7.25 -4.52 -8.64
C ILE A 372 -8.16 -4.70 -7.43
N VAL A 373 -9.10 -3.78 -7.25
CA VAL A 373 -10.14 -3.91 -6.22
C VAL A 373 -11.39 -4.60 -6.77
N THR A 374 -12.08 -5.35 -5.91
CA THR A 374 -13.41 -5.89 -6.21
C THR A 374 -14.45 -4.84 -5.86
N SER A 375 -15.45 -4.61 -6.71
CA SER A 375 -16.48 -3.60 -6.41
C SER A 375 -17.30 -4.01 -5.19
N THR A 376 -17.58 -3.06 -4.30
CA THR A 376 -18.50 -3.25 -3.16
C THR A 376 -19.93 -3.55 -3.60
N ASP A 377 -20.31 -3.13 -4.81
CA ASP A 377 -21.67 -3.15 -5.37
C ASP A 377 -22.05 -4.48 -6.09
N GLU A 378 -21.21 -5.52 -6.00
CA GLU A 378 -21.41 -6.76 -6.77
C GLU A 378 -22.61 -7.63 -6.35
N THR A 379 -23.35 -7.29 -5.28
CA THR A 379 -24.62 -7.96 -4.97
C THR A 379 -25.79 -7.52 -5.87
N GLY A 380 -25.67 -6.49 -6.72
CA GLY A 380 -26.80 -6.01 -7.54
C GLY A 380 -26.58 -5.74 -9.03
N LYS A 381 -25.35 -5.68 -9.54
CA LYS A 381 -25.10 -5.10 -10.90
C LYS A 381 -24.23 -5.94 -11.85
N LYS A 382 -23.98 -7.23 -11.59
CA LYS A 382 -23.24 -8.10 -12.53
C LYS A 382 -23.94 -8.29 -13.89
N GLU A 383 -25.23 -8.03 -14.02
CA GLU A 383 -25.93 -8.23 -15.29
C GLU A 383 -25.92 -7.01 -16.24
N ARG A 384 -25.75 -5.78 -15.74
CA ARG A 384 -25.86 -4.57 -16.57
C ARG A 384 -24.53 -3.98 -17.05
N VAL A 385 -23.41 -4.27 -16.37
CA VAL A 385 -22.11 -3.67 -16.73
C VAL A 385 -21.46 -4.38 -17.92
N ARG A 386 -21.62 -5.70 -18.08
CA ARG A 386 -21.07 -6.42 -19.24
C ARG A 386 -21.65 -5.93 -20.58
N LYS A 387 -22.94 -5.57 -20.62
CA LYS A 387 -23.57 -4.98 -21.82
C LYS A 387 -23.17 -3.51 -22.07
N LYS A 388 -22.86 -2.73 -21.04
CA LYS A 388 -22.45 -1.33 -21.20
C LYS A 388 -20.96 -1.14 -21.51
N ALA A 389 -20.11 -2.07 -21.05
CA ALA A 389 -18.67 -2.06 -21.34
C ALA A 389 -18.36 -2.24 -22.83
N MET A 390 -19.19 -2.99 -23.58
CA MET A 390 -19.05 -3.09 -25.04
C MET A 390 -19.70 -1.93 -25.81
N ALA A 391 -20.70 -1.25 -25.24
CA ALA A 391 -21.40 -0.16 -25.92
C ALA A 391 -20.69 1.21 -25.80
N ASN A 392 -19.82 1.39 -24.80
CA ASN A 392 -19.19 2.68 -24.51
C ASN A 392 -17.67 2.69 -24.78
N MET A 393 -17.22 2.07 -25.88
CA MET A 393 -16.00 2.53 -26.56
C MET A 393 -16.28 3.86 -27.26
N THR A 394 -16.64 4.89 -26.49
CA THR A 394 -16.69 6.27 -26.95
C THR A 394 -15.50 6.99 -26.34
N PHE A 395 -14.48 7.22 -27.16
CA PHE A 395 -13.36 8.12 -26.87
C PHE A 395 -13.90 9.55 -26.71
N ALA A 396 -14.40 9.87 -25.52
CA ALA A 396 -14.81 11.22 -25.17
C ALA A 396 -14.22 11.58 -23.81
N SER A 397 -13.11 12.32 -23.91
CA SER A 397 -12.45 13.06 -22.84
C SER A 397 -13.45 13.95 -22.09
N SER A 398 -14.06 13.42 -21.03
CA SER A 398 -14.67 14.26 -20.00
C SER A 398 -13.65 14.46 -18.87
N ASN A 399 -12.97 15.60 -18.86
CA ASN A 399 -12.06 16.05 -17.78
C ASN A 399 -12.77 16.37 -16.45
N LYS A 400 -13.89 15.70 -16.14
CA LYS A 400 -14.47 15.78 -14.80
C LYS A 400 -13.79 14.72 -13.94
N PRO A 401 -13.23 15.05 -12.77
CA PRO A 401 -12.75 14.02 -11.85
C PRO A 401 -13.91 13.04 -11.62
N PRO A 402 -13.67 11.71 -11.70
CA PRO A 402 -14.70 10.74 -11.38
C PRO A 402 -15.29 11.11 -10.02
N LYS A 403 -16.59 11.37 -9.98
CA LYS A 403 -17.29 11.52 -8.69
C LYS A 403 -17.38 10.11 -8.11
N PHE A 404 -16.43 9.79 -7.25
CA PHE A 404 -16.49 8.58 -6.45
C PHE A 404 -17.72 8.67 -5.53
N GLU A 405 -18.49 7.60 -5.46
CA GLU A 405 -19.58 7.51 -4.49
C GLU A 405 -18.96 7.51 -3.09
N LYS A 406 -19.61 8.21 -2.15
CA LYS A 406 -19.11 8.36 -0.79
C LYS A 406 -19.13 6.99 -0.09
N LEU A 407 -18.04 6.62 0.59
CA LEU A 407 -17.97 5.41 1.40
C LEU A 407 -19.01 5.45 2.52
N SER A 408 -19.71 4.34 2.72
CA SER A 408 -20.55 4.12 3.90
C SER A 408 -19.71 4.26 5.18
N ASP A 409 -20.33 4.50 6.33
CA ASP A 409 -19.58 4.55 7.60
C ASP A 409 -18.90 3.20 7.90
N GLU A 410 -19.55 2.09 7.58
CA GLU A 410 -18.98 0.75 7.74
C GLU A 410 -17.76 0.53 6.84
N ASP A 411 -17.83 0.92 5.56
CA ASP A 411 -16.72 0.76 4.63
C ASP A 411 -15.55 1.72 4.94
N ALA A 412 -15.85 2.91 5.48
CA ALA A 412 -14.83 3.84 5.94
C ALA A 412 -14.03 3.28 7.13
N ILE A 413 -14.66 2.57 8.07
CA ILE A 413 -13.96 1.87 9.17
C ILE A 413 -12.97 0.82 8.63
N LEU A 414 -13.31 0.18 7.51
CA LEU A 414 -12.49 -0.84 6.85
C LEU A 414 -11.45 -0.28 5.88
N ALA A 415 -11.33 1.05 5.77
CA ALA A 415 -10.39 1.68 4.86
C ALA A 415 -8.93 1.33 5.21
N ASN A 416 -8.10 1.19 4.18
CA ASN A 416 -6.68 0.99 4.34
C ASN A 416 -6.04 2.17 5.11
N ALA A 417 -5.01 1.87 5.90
CA ALA A 417 -4.30 2.88 6.68
C ALA A 417 -3.34 3.72 5.81
N THR A 418 -2.97 3.22 4.62
CA THR A 418 -2.02 3.86 3.72
C THR A 418 -2.65 4.30 2.40
N VAL A 419 -2.09 5.36 1.82
CA VAL A 419 -2.36 5.83 0.46
C VAL A 419 -1.08 5.82 -0.36
N ARG A 420 -1.19 5.69 -1.69
CA ARG A 420 -0.05 5.50 -2.59
C ARG A 420 0.30 6.77 -3.33
N GLY A 421 1.60 7.06 -3.42
CA GLY A 421 2.07 8.29 -4.03
C GLY A 421 3.57 8.31 -4.28
N TYR A 422 4.09 9.50 -4.53
CA TYR A 422 5.48 9.76 -4.83
C TYR A 422 6.10 10.73 -3.83
N SER A 423 7.27 10.38 -3.29
CA SER A 423 8.07 11.30 -2.48
C SER A 423 9.07 12.04 -3.34
N PHE A 424 9.01 13.38 -3.34
CA PHE A 424 9.97 14.21 -4.08
C PHE A 424 11.35 14.23 -3.42
N THR A 425 11.44 14.01 -2.11
CA THR A 425 12.70 13.92 -1.37
C THR A 425 13.36 12.55 -1.54
N ALA A 426 12.61 11.45 -1.40
CA ALA A 426 13.14 10.09 -1.59
C ALA A 426 13.21 9.65 -3.06
N LYS A 427 12.65 10.45 -3.98
CA LYS A 427 12.57 10.24 -5.43
C LYS A 427 12.06 8.85 -5.83
N ARG A 428 10.99 8.40 -5.18
CA ARG A 428 10.41 7.07 -5.42
C ARG A 428 8.94 7.02 -5.03
N PHE A 429 8.24 6.05 -5.61
CA PHE A 429 6.88 5.69 -5.27
C PHE A 429 6.84 4.88 -3.96
N LEU A 430 5.98 5.29 -3.02
CA LEU A 430 5.83 4.71 -1.68
C LEU A 430 4.35 4.72 -1.26
N GLU A 431 4.06 3.99 -0.20
CA GLU A 431 2.82 4.10 0.56
C GLU A 431 3.03 4.99 1.80
N PHE A 432 2.08 5.87 2.07
CA PHE A 432 2.11 6.86 3.14
C PHE A 432 0.92 6.63 4.06
N PHE A 433 1.14 6.64 5.37
CA PHE A 433 0.03 6.56 6.33
C PHE A 433 -0.87 7.80 6.20
N ALA A 434 -2.17 7.56 6.08
CA ALA A 434 -3.16 8.63 5.86
C ALA A 434 -3.19 9.65 7.01
N ASP A 435 -2.85 9.23 8.23
CA ASP A 435 -2.87 10.11 9.40
C ASP A 435 -1.70 11.07 9.49
N GLU A 436 -0.56 10.72 8.89
CA GLU A 436 0.68 11.53 8.88
C GLU A 436 0.75 12.51 7.71
N LEU A 437 -0.32 12.56 6.89
CA LEU A 437 -0.47 13.52 5.80
C LEU A 437 -1.07 14.82 6.33
N SER A 438 -0.52 15.94 5.86
CA SER A 438 -0.98 17.28 6.22
C SER A 438 -0.98 18.22 5.01
N GLU A 439 -1.73 19.32 5.12
CA GLU A 439 -1.71 20.36 4.09
C GLU A 439 -0.36 21.07 4.05
N ILE A 440 0.03 21.54 2.86
CA ILE A 440 1.29 22.25 2.68
C ILE A 440 1.15 23.70 3.14
N GLU A 441 2.04 24.12 4.04
CA GLU A 441 2.24 25.54 4.35
C GLU A 441 3.06 26.21 3.25
N TRP A 442 2.37 26.95 2.37
CA TRP A 442 3.00 27.63 1.23
C TRP A 442 3.64 28.95 1.62
N ASN A 443 4.92 29.14 1.26
CA ASN A 443 5.60 30.42 1.47
C ASN A 443 5.54 31.30 0.22
N THR A 444 4.38 31.94 0.01
CA THR A 444 4.16 32.84 -1.13
C THR A 444 5.00 34.13 -1.07
N ARG A 445 5.56 34.49 0.09
CA ARG A 445 6.47 35.64 0.27
C ARG A 445 7.93 35.34 -0.09
N CYS A 446 8.26 34.10 -0.42
CA CYS A 446 9.62 33.71 -0.84
C CYS A 446 10.15 34.62 -1.96
N PHE A 447 9.28 35.02 -2.89
CA PHE A 447 9.68 35.89 -3.98
C PHE A 447 10.06 37.28 -3.48
N ASP A 448 9.41 37.83 -2.44
CA ASP A 448 9.74 39.16 -1.89
C ASP A 448 11.15 39.20 -1.30
N ASP A 449 11.56 38.14 -0.62
CA ASP A 449 12.91 37.97 -0.04
C ASP A 449 14.00 37.75 -1.09
N LEU A 450 13.62 37.37 -2.31
CA LEU A 450 14.53 37.09 -3.40
C LEU A 450 15.07 38.39 -4.00
N VAL A 451 16.37 38.61 -3.80
CA VAL A 451 17.11 39.76 -4.32
C VAL A 451 17.44 39.53 -5.79
N LEU A 452 16.61 40.10 -6.66
CA LEU A 452 16.72 40.06 -8.11
C LEU A 452 16.21 41.38 -8.69
N ASP A 453 16.63 41.70 -9.91
CA ASP A 453 16.12 42.87 -10.64
C ASP A 453 14.58 42.83 -10.68
N PRO A 454 13.88 43.89 -10.23
CA PRO A 454 12.41 43.94 -10.23
C PRO A 454 11.78 43.67 -11.61
N SER A 455 12.46 44.03 -12.70
CA SER A 455 12.00 43.76 -14.06
C SER A 455 12.01 42.26 -14.38
N VAL A 456 13.12 41.57 -14.08
CA VAL A 456 13.27 40.11 -14.24
C VAL A 456 12.25 39.39 -13.36
N LYS A 457 12.13 39.82 -12.11
CA LYS A 457 11.18 39.31 -11.12
C LYS A 457 9.75 39.32 -11.68
N LYS A 458 9.31 40.48 -12.18
CA LYS A 458 8.00 40.66 -12.81
C LYS A 458 7.83 39.81 -14.06
N THR A 459 8.84 39.70 -14.91
CA THR A 459 8.79 38.88 -16.13
C THR A 459 8.61 37.40 -15.82
N VAL A 460 9.38 36.86 -14.86
CA VAL A 460 9.24 35.46 -14.42
C VAL A 460 7.84 35.20 -13.87
N GLN A 461 7.35 36.07 -12.96
CA GLN A 461 6.00 35.93 -12.41
C GLN A 461 4.92 35.96 -13.50
N ALA A 462 5.02 36.89 -14.46
CA ALA A 462 4.05 37.04 -15.52
C ALA A 462 3.98 35.79 -16.41
N LEU A 463 5.13 35.23 -16.79
CA LEU A 463 5.19 34.07 -17.67
C LEU A 463 4.72 32.79 -17.00
N VAL A 464 5.17 32.55 -15.78
CA VAL A 464 4.79 31.36 -15.01
C VAL A 464 3.28 31.41 -14.69
N SER A 465 2.75 32.58 -14.32
CA SER A 465 1.30 32.76 -14.08
C SER A 465 0.47 32.54 -15.35
N SER A 466 0.93 33.08 -16.49
CA SER A 466 0.25 32.90 -17.78
C SER A 466 0.21 31.42 -18.20
N HIS A 467 1.34 30.72 -18.02
CA HIS A 467 1.45 29.30 -18.37
C HIS A 467 0.62 28.41 -17.42
N SER A 468 0.55 28.78 -16.14
CA SER A 468 -0.26 28.06 -15.16
C SER A 468 -1.77 28.11 -15.46
N GLN A 469 -2.27 29.23 -16.00
CA GLN A 469 -3.69 29.43 -16.31
C GLN A 469 -4.19 28.71 -17.59
N LYS A 470 -3.35 27.94 -18.29
CA LYS A 470 -3.70 27.25 -19.56
C LYS A 470 -4.50 28.15 -20.53
N ARG A 471 -4.03 29.39 -20.75
CA ARG A 471 -4.67 30.27 -21.74
C ARG A 471 -4.47 29.70 -23.14
N GLU A 472 -5.51 29.76 -23.98
CA GLU A 472 -5.37 29.58 -25.42
C GLU A 472 -4.43 30.67 -25.94
N THR A 473 -3.18 30.29 -26.22
CA THR A 473 -2.15 31.17 -26.77
C THR A 473 -1.76 30.67 -28.15
N PHE A 474 -1.00 31.47 -28.89
CA PHE A 474 -0.50 31.13 -30.22
C PHE A 474 0.21 29.76 -30.19
N ASP A 475 -0.38 28.76 -30.85
CA ASP A 475 0.24 27.44 -31.07
C ASP A 475 1.19 27.53 -32.28
N ASP A 476 2.28 26.76 -32.24
CA ASP A 476 3.19 26.63 -33.38
C ASP A 476 2.45 26.01 -34.58
N ILE A 477 3.06 26.07 -35.78
CA ILE A 477 2.53 25.47 -37.02
C ILE A 477 2.23 23.97 -36.81
N VAL A 478 2.99 23.31 -35.94
CA VAL A 478 2.80 21.91 -35.56
C VAL A 478 2.24 21.82 -34.14
N LYS A 479 1.00 21.32 -34.03
CA LYS A 479 0.36 21.06 -32.73
C LYS A 479 1.28 20.26 -31.81
N GLY A 480 1.51 20.79 -30.60
CA GLY A 480 2.26 20.12 -29.53
C GLY A 480 3.76 20.44 -29.47
N LYS A 481 4.30 21.24 -30.39
CA LYS A 481 5.69 21.75 -30.28
C LYS A 481 5.72 23.09 -29.53
N GLY A 482 6.78 23.30 -28.73
CA GLY A 482 7.03 24.60 -28.07
C GLY A 482 5.98 24.99 -27.02
N GLN A 483 5.16 24.05 -26.56
CA GLN A 483 4.08 24.29 -25.60
C GLN A 483 4.56 24.42 -24.15
N GLY A 484 5.87 24.41 -23.89
CA GLY A 484 6.46 24.50 -22.56
C GLY A 484 7.26 25.78 -22.37
N LEU A 485 7.31 26.28 -21.14
CA LEU A 485 8.13 27.41 -20.74
C LEU A 485 9.51 26.92 -20.28
N VAL A 486 10.56 27.21 -21.06
CA VAL A 486 11.95 26.87 -20.74
C VAL A 486 12.72 28.11 -20.30
N CYS A 487 13.10 28.13 -19.02
CA CYS A 487 13.88 29.19 -18.40
C CYS A 487 15.30 28.70 -18.07
N VAL A 488 16.31 29.45 -18.48
CA VAL A 488 17.72 29.15 -18.13
C VAL A 488 18.21 30.19 -17.14
N LEU A 489 18.65 29.72 -15.97
CA LEU A 489 19.22 30.54 -14.90
C LEU A 489 20.73 30.35 -14.91
N HIS A 490 21.49 31.39 -15.27
CA HIS A 490 22.94 31.28 -15.38
C HIS A 490 23.70 32.37 -14.65
N GLY A 491 24.87 32.04 -14.11
CA GLY A 491 25.73 32.98 -13.40
C GLY A 491 26.56 32.33 -12.29
N PRO A 492 27.28 33.12 -11.50
CA PRO A 492 28.16 32.65 -10.42
C PRO A 492 27.45 31.76 -9.39
N PRO A 493 28.16 30.87 -8.67
CA PRO A 493 27.56 30.04 -7.63
C PRO A 493 27.06 30.88 -6.44
N GLY A 494 26.01 30.41 -5.76
CA GLY A 494 25.52 31.04 -4.53
C GLY A 494 24.70 32.33 -4.69
N VAL A 495 24.33 32.73 -5.92
CA VAL A 495 23.55 33.96 -6.23
C VAL A 495 22.03 33.77 -6.28
N GLY A 496 21.50 32.61 -5.86
CA GLY A 496 20.05 32.38 -5.77
C GLY A 496 19.38 31.78 -7.02
N LYS A 497 20.14 31.14 -7.93
CA LYS A 497 19.60 30.46 -9.12
C LYS A 497 18.56 29.39 -8.77
N THR A 498 18.97 28.35 -8.05
CA THR A 498 18.09 27.26 -7.57
C THR A 498 16.91 27.80 -6.76
N LEU A 499 17.18 28.74 -5.84
CA LEU A 499 16.16 29.41 -5.02
C LEU A 499 15.08 30.12 -5.83
N THR A 500 15.42 30.64 -7.01
CA THR A 500 14.43 31.29 -7.88
C THR A 500 13.39 30.30 -8.38
N ALA A 501 13.80 29.11 -8.79
CA ALA A 501 12.88 28.05 -9.20
C ALA A 501 12.03 27.54 -8.02
N GLU A 502 12.62 27.42 -6.84
CA GLU A 502 11.90 27.08 -5.60
C GLU A 502 10.80 28.12 -5.28
N CYS A 503 11.14 29.41 -5.23
CA CYS A 503 10.15 30.45 -4.97
C CYS A 503 9.07 30.53 -6.06
N VAL A 504 9.39 30.20 -7.31
CA VAL A 504 8.40 30.12 -8.38
C VAL A 504 7.39 28.99 -8.10
N ALA A 505 7.85 27.81 -7.72
CA ALA A 505 6.97 26.69 -7.37
C ALA A 505 6.08 27.01 -6.16
N GLU A 506 6.63 27.69 -5.14
CA GLU A 506 5.84 28.22 -4.02
C GLU A 506 4.76 29.20 -4.48
N PHE A 507 5.13 30.15 -5.34
CA PHE A 507 4.24 31.22 -5.79
C PHE A 507 3.05 30.67 -6.58
N VAL A 508 3.26 29.69 -7.46
CA VAL A 508 2.17 29.06 -8.24
C VAL A 508 1.51 27.87 -7.57
N LYS A 509 1.94 27.52 -6.35
CA LYS A 509 1.43 26.39 -5.56
C LYS A 509 1.46 25.06 -6.33
N ARG A 510 2.61 24.74 -6.94
CA ARG A 510 2.81 23.51 -7.70
C ARG A 510 4.00 22.71 -7.15
N PRO A 511 4.04 21.38 -7.38
CA PRO A 511 5.19 20.59 -6.99
C PRO A 511 6.46 21.07 -7.70
N LEU A 512 7.59 21.03 -6.99
CA LEU A 512 8.92 21.22 -7.57
C LEU A 512 9.58 19.85 -7.68
N TYR A 513 9.81 19.40 -8.92
CA TYR A 513 10.59 18.20 -9.18
C TYR A 513 12.04 18.61 -9.44
N MET A 514 12.93 18.38 -8.47
CA MET A 514 14.35 18.66 -8.60
C MET A 514 15.13 17.46 -9.12
N VAL A 515 15.87 17.67 -10.19
CA VAL A 515 16.73 16.70 -10.88
C VAL A 515 18.16 17.21 -10.83
N SER A 516 19.06 16.33 -10.41
CA SER A 516 20.50 16.54 -10.40
C SER A 516 21.16 15.66 -11.46
N SER A 517 22.44 15.89 -11.72
CA SER A 517 23.24 15.08 -12.65
C SER A 517 23.25 13.59 -12.31
N GLY A 518 23.18 13.23 -11.02
CA GLY A 518 23.14 11.84 -10.58
C GLY A 518 21.84 11.09 -10.90
N ASP A 519 20.71 11.79 -11.04
CA ASP A 519 19.39 11.14 -11.26
C ASP A 519 19.17 10.71 -12.71
N LEU A 520 19.86 11.38 -13.65
CA LEU A 520 19.66 11.16 -15.08
C LEU A 520 20.49 10.01 -15.63
N GLY A 521 21.62 9.70 -14.99
CA GLY A 521 22.57 8.71 -15.46
C GLY A 521 23.59 9.29 -16.44
N THR A 522 24.65 8.52 -16.69
CA THR A 522 25.80 8.94 -17.50
C THR A 522 25.81 8.34 -18.89
N CYS A 523 24.81 7.55 -19.27
CA CYS A 523 24.65 6.98 -20.61
C CYS A 523 23.44 7.61 -21.32
N SER A 524 23.54 7.82 -22.64
CA SER A 524 22.43 8.36 -23.44
C SER A 524 21.11 7.58 -23.32
N ALA A 525 21.16 6.25 -23.14
CA ALA A 525 19.98 5.41 -22.98
C ALA A 525 19.31 5.61 -21.60
N ASP A 526 20.10 5.65 -20.54
CA ASP A 526 19.61 5.92 -19.18
C ASP A 526 19.05 7.34 -19.07
N LEU A 527 19.76 8.32 -19.67
CA LEU A 527 19.31 9.70 -19.76
C LEU A 527 17.95 9.80 -20.43
N ASP A 528 17.75 9.14 -21.57
CA ASP A 528 16.47 9.16 -22.28
C ASP A 528 15.34 8.52 -21.46
N ARG A 529 15.61 7.35 -20.86
CA ARG A 529 14.63 6.63 -20.04
C ARG A 529 14.23 7.46 -18.82
N ASN A 530 15.20 7.99 -18.09
CA ASN A 530 14.98 8.75 -16.86
C ASN A 530 14.30 10.09 -17.15
N LEU A 531 14.76 10.83 -18.17
CA LEU A 531 14.09 12.05 -18.60
C LEU A 531 12.66 11.77 -19.03
N THR A 532 12.40 10.78 -19.87
CA THR A 532 11.04 10.44 -20.31
C THR A 532 10.12 10.11 -19.13
N ARG A 533 10.63 9.38 -18.14
CA ARG A 533 9.87 9.08 -16.90
C ARG A 533 9.58 10.34 -16.06
N ILE A 534 10.58 11.21 -15.87
CA ILE A 534 10.42 12.46 -15.11
C ILE A 534 9.45 13.41 -15.83
N MET A 535 9.56 13.49 -17.14
CA MET A 535 8.70 14.27 -18.02
C MET A 535 7.23 13.89 -17.90
N ASP A 536 6.97 12.59 -17.93
CA ASP A 536 5.64 12.04 -17.78
C ASP A 536 5.03 12.39 -16.40
N MET A 537 5.80 12.20 -15.32
CA MET A 537 5.36 12.56 -13.97
C MET A 537 5.12 14.07 -13.82
N THR A 538 6.04 14.89 -14.30
CA THR A 538 5.92 16.36 -14.20
C THR A 538 4.78 16.92 -15.04
N ALA A 539 4.52 16.36 -16.23
CA ALA A 539 3.34 16.70 -17.03
C ALA A 539 2.04 16.26 -16.33
N THR A 540 2.00 15.03 -15.81
CA THR A 540 0.82 14.48 -15.12
C THR A 540 0.43 15.32 -13.90
N TRP A 541 1.40 15.75 -13.10
CA TRP A 541 1.17 16.54 -11.88
C TRP A 541 1.27 18.05 -12.10
N SER A 542 1.47 18.49 -13.34
CA SER A 542 1.69 19.90 -13.69
C SER A 542 2.79 20.57 -12.85
N ALA A 543 3.83 19.79 -12.51
CA ALA A 543 4.94 20.19 -11.64
C ALA A 543 5.94 21.10 -12.38
N VAL A 544 6.61 21.95 -11.61
CA VAL A 544 7.78 22.70 -12.07
C VAL A 544 8.97 21.76 -12.05
N LEU A 545 9.62 21.58 -13.21
CA LEU A 545 10.83 20.78 -13.33
C LEU A 545 12.06 21.68 -13.17
N LEU A 546 12.99 21.31 -12.29
CA LEU A 546 14.28 21.96 -12.12
C LEU A 546 15.39 20.96 -12.42
N ILE A 547 16.24 21.25 -13.40
CA ILE A 547 17.46 20.50 -13.66
C ILE A 547 18.64 21.36 -13.20
N ASP A 548 19.26 20.96 -12.11
CA ASP A 548 20.39 21.68 -11.51
C ASP A 548 21.70 21.27 -12.20
N GLU A 549 22.61 22.24 -12.41
CA GLU A 549 23.93 22.03 -13.05
C GLU A 549 23.83 21.38 -14.45
N ALA A 550 22.90 21.88 -15.26
CA ALA A 550 22.60 21.31 -16.56
C ALA A 550 23.78 21.37 -17.56
N ASP A 551 24.82 22.17 -17.31
CA ASP A 551 26.02 22.25 -18.17
C ASP A 551 26.67 20.88 -18.44
N VAL A 552 26.58 19.93 -17.51
CA VAL A 552 27.10 18.57 -17.69
C VAL A 552 26.48 17.86 -18.91
N PHE A 553 25.21 18.13 -19.22
CA PHE A 553 24.49 17.51 -20.34
C PHE A 553 24.38 18.41 -21.58
N LEU A 554 24.63 19.71 -21.43
CA LEU A 554 24.39 20.73 -22.46
C LEU A 554 25.67 21.29 -23.09
N GLU A 555 26.83 20.77 -22.69
CA GLU A 555 28.12 21.17 -23.24
C GLU A 555 28.19 20.93 -24.77
N ARG A 556 28.86 21.83 -25.48
CA ARG A 556 29.02 21.81 -26.95
C ARG A 556 29.41 20.45 -27.48
N ARG A 557 28.81 20.08 -28.61
CA ARG A 557 29.18 18.88 -29.37
C ARG A 557 30.66 18.93 -29.77
N SER A 558 31.33 17.78 -29.68
CA SER A 558 32.72 17.59 -30.14
C SER A 558 32.77 16.54 -31.24
N LEU A 559 33.68 16.71 -32.20
CA LEU A 559 33.89 15.76 -33.30
C LEU A 559 34.29 14.36 -32.80
N HIS A 560 34.91 14.26 -31.63
CA HIS A 560 35.46 13.01 -31.09
C HIS A 560 34.64 12.42 -29.93
N ASP A 561 33.60 13.10 -29.48
CA ASP A 561 32.78 12.66 -28.34
C ASP A 561 31.37 12.28 -28.79
N LEU A 562 31.26 11.09 -29.39
CA LEU A 562 29.97 10.54 -29.83
C LEU A 562 28.97 10.39 -28.67
N HIS A 563 29.47 10.03 -27.49
CA HIS A 563 28.66 9.81 -26.31
C HIS A 563 27.99 11.12 -25.85
N ARG A 564 28.76 12.20 -25.73
CA ARG A 564 28.22 13.54 -25.42
C ARG A 564 27.28 14.05 -26.50
N ASN A 565 27.63 13.85 -27.77
CA ASN A 565 26.76 14.25 -28.88
C ASN A 565 25.40 13.55 -28.82
N ALA A 566 25.38 12.27 -28.42
CA ALA A 566 24.14 11.53 -28.20
C ALA A 566 23.32 12.12 -27.04
N MET A 567 23.96 12.40 -25.89
CA MET A 567 23.28 13.01 -24.74
C MET A 567 22.67 14.38 -25.07
N VAL A 568 23.44 15.27 -25.71
CA VAL A 568 22.98 16.60 -26.16
C VAL A 568 21.78 16.45 -27.11
N SER A 569 21.82 15.47 -28.01
CA SER A 569 20.73 15.20 -28.96
C SER A 569 19.45 14.71 -28.26
N VAL A 570 19.58 13.82 -27.27
CA VAL A 570 18.45 13.38 -26.43
C VAL A 570 17.83 14.58 -25.71
N PHE A 571 18.66 15.42 -25.09
CA PHE A 571 18.17 16.58 -24.35
C PHE A 571 17.47 17.60 -25.25
N LEU A 572 18.03 17.90 -26.43
CA LEU A 572 17.39 18.78 -27.43
C LEU A 572 16.01 18.27 -27.87
N ARG A 573 15.87 16.95 -28.07
CA ARG A 573 14.59 16.32 -28.40
C ARG A 573 13.60 16.48 -27.26
N VAL A 574 14.01 16.21 -26.02
CA VAL A 574 13.13 16.33 -24.85
C VAL A 574 12.64 17.77 -24.66
N LEU A 575 13.51 18.77 -24.83
CA LEU A 575 13.12 20.18 -24.75
C LEU A 575 12.09 20.60 -25.82
N GLU A 576 12.12 19.98 -27.00
CA GLU A 576 11.22 20.34 -28.10
C GLU A 576 9.78 19.89 -27.87
N TYR A 577 9.60 18.78 -27.15
CA TYR A 577 8.29 18.20 -26.80
C TYR A 577 7.89 18.49 -25.35
N TYR A 578 8.67 19.28 -24.61
CA TYR A 578 8.38 19.61 -23.22
C TYR A 578 7.08 20.41 -23.09
N SER A 579 6.14 19.91 -22.29
CA SER A 579 4.88 20.59 -21.98
C SER A 579 4.78 20.87 -20.47
N GLY A 580 5.14 22.08 -20.04
CA GLY A 580 5.17 22.45 -18.62
C GLY A 580 6.10 23.63 -18.34
N ILE A 581 6.57 23.74 -17.09
CA ILE A 581 7.53 24.78 -16.67
C ILE A 581 8.87 24.13 -16.31
N LEU A 582 9.91 24.44 -17.08
CA LEU A 582 11.26 23.91 -16.91
C LEU A 582 12.25 25.03 -16.56
N PHE A 583 12.98 24.83 -15.47
CA PHE A 583 14.14 25.62 -15.09
C PHE A 583 15.42 24.80 -15.28
N LEU A 584 16.41 25.38 -15.94
CA LEU A 584 17.75 24.83 -16.07
C LEU A 584 18.71 25.79 -15.36
N THR A 585 19.49 25.32 -14.39
CA THR A 585 20.56 26.14 -13.81
C THR A 585 21.89 25.78 -14.46
N THR A 586 22.77 26.75 -14.60
CA THR A 586 24.14 26.50 -15.02
C THR A 586 25.11 27.54 -14.45
N ASN A 587 26.33 27.10 -14.16
CA ASN A 587 27.43 27.99 -13.82
C ASN A 587 28.28 28.33 -15.06
N ARG A 588 28.16 27.57 -16.16
CA ARG A 588 29.05 27.59 -17.33
C ARG A 588 28.30 27.79 -18.64
N VAL A 589 27.53 28.87 -18.75
CA VAL A 589 26.73 29.17 -19.96
C VAL A 589 27.57 29.28 -21.24
N ASN A 590 28.85 29.59 -21.14
CA ASN A 590 29.78 29.65 -22.27
C ASN A 590 30.02 28.28 -22.93
N THR A 591 29.83 27.18 -22.20
CA THR A 591 29.99 25.81 -22.69
C THR A 591 28.77 25.29 -23.44
N PHE A 592 27.63 26.00 -23.41
CA PHE A 592 26.38 25.53 -24.03
C PHE A 592 26.50 25.36 -25.55
N ASP A 593 25.85 24.31 -26.07
CA ASP A 593 25.63 24.11 -27.50
C ASP A 593 24.70 25.19 -28.08
N ASP A 594 25.06 25.73 -29.25
CA ASP A 594 24.32 26.84 -29.87
C ASP A 594 22.87 26.44 -30.26
N ALA A 595 22.58 25.14 -30.43
CA ALA A 595 21.24 24.67 -30.79
C ALA A 595 20.20 24.84 -29.66
N PHE A 596 20.63 25.09 -28.42
CA PHE A 596 19.71 25.37 -27.32
C PHE A 596 19.11 26.78 -27.38
N LYS A 597 19.78 27.74 -28.04
CA LYS A 597 19.35 29.15 -28.09
C LYS A 597 17.92 29.30 -28.63
N SER A 598 17.54 28.50 -29.61
CA SER A 598 16.20 28.56 -30.22
C SER A 598 15.09 27.91 -29.37
N ARG A 599 15.43 27.21 -28.28
CA ARG A 599 14.50 26.47 -27.41
C ARG A 599 14.32 27.13 -26.03
N ILE A 600 15.17 28.10 -25.71
CA ILE A 600 15.12 28.84 -24.45
C ILE A 600 14.20 30.05 -24.62
N HIS A 601 13.15 30.13 -23.81
CA HIS A 601 12.21 31.24 -23.84
C HIS A 601 12.79 32.45 -23.13
N ILE A 602 13.37 32.23 -21.94
CA ILE A 602 14.02 33.27 -21.15
C ILE A 602 15.34 32.79 -20.59
N PRO A 603 16.46 33.40 -21.02
CA PRO A 603 17.72 33.35 -20.29
C PRO A 603 17.75 34.45 -19.22
N ILE A 604 17.94 34.06 -17.96
CA ILE A 604 18.14 34.97 -16.82
C ILE A 604 19.61 34.93 -16.42
N ARG A 605 20.27 36.08 -16.56
CA ARG A 605 21.65 36.27 -16.14
C ARG A 605 21.70 36.79 -14.71
N TYR A 606 22.38 36.05 -13.85
CA TYR A 606 22.80 36.47 -12.53
C TYR A 606 24.23 36.99 -12.59
N THR A 607 24.48 38.09 -11.90
CA THR A 607 25.81 38.66 -11.69
C THR A 607 26.25 38.40 -10.26
N ASP A 608 27.51 38.71 -9.95
CA ASP A 608 27.96 38.77 -8.57
C ASP A 608 27.11 39.76 -7.76
N LEU A 609 27.04 39.51 -6.44
CA LEU A 609 26.20 40.29 -5.54
C LEU A 609 26.85 41.64 -5.27
N SER A 610 26.14 42.71 -5.62
CA SER A 610 26.52 44.07 -5.20
C SER A 610 26.50 44.19 -3.67
N ILE A 611 27.16 45.21 -3.14
CA ILE A 611 27.15 45.52 -1.70
C ILE A 611 25.71 45.72 -1.22
N ASP A 612 24.87 46.43 -2.00
CA ASP A 612 23.46 46.62 -1.66
C ASP A 612 22.67 45.31 -1.63
N SER A 613 22.90 44.42 -2.61
CA SER A 613 22.28 43.09 -2.63
C SER A 613 22.73 42.23 -1.46
N ARG A 614 24.01 42.25 -1.10
CA ARG A 614 24.54 41.55 0.09
C ARG A 614 23.91 42.10 1.37
N ARG A 615 23.81 43.43 1.51
CA ARG A 615 23.14 44.08 2.65
C ARG A 615 21.68 43.62 2.78
N GLN A 616 20.94 43.57 1.68
CA GLN A 616 19.55 43.05 1.68
C GLN A 616 19.49 41.58 2.10
N ILE A 617 20.41 40.74 1.62
CA ILE A 617 20.48 39.33 2.01
C ILE A 617 20.79 39.18 3.51
N TRP A 618 21.75 39.94 4.03
CA TRP A 618 22.05 40.00 5.46
C TRP A 618 20.81 40.42 6.26
N GLN A 619 20.14 41.49 5.86
CA GLN A 619 18.92 41.97 6.49
C GLN A 619 17.82 40.89 6.51
N ASN A 620 17.59 40.22 5.38
CA ASN A 620 16.56 39.19 5.23
C ASN A 620 16.85 37.97 6.10
N PHE A 621 18.11 37.54 6.19
CA PHE A 621 18.48 36.40 7.03
C PHE A 621 18.55 36.77 8.52
N CYS A 622 19.08 37.94 8.89
CA CYS A 622 19.07 38.43 10.28
C CYS A 622 17.64 38.57 10.81
N GLY A 623 16.69 39.01 9.98
CA GLY A 623 15.27 39.06 10.33
C GLY A 623 14.62 37.68 10.59
N LYS A 624 15.26 36.58 10.17
CA LYS A 624 14.80 35.20 10.39
C LYS A 624 15.46 34.51 11.59
N VAL A 625 16.45 35.14 12.24
CA VAL A 625 17.12 34.57 13.41
C VAL A 625 16.18 34.62 14.63
N PRO A 626 15.91 33.50 15.30
CA PRO A 626 15.11 33.47 16.52
C PRO A 626 15.72 34.34 17.62
N GLY A 627 14.94 35.25 18.21
CA GLY A 627 15.43 36.18 19.25
C GLY A 627 16.03 37.49 18.75
N GLY A 628 16.16 37.64 17.43
CA GLY A 628 16.68 38.83 16.76
C GLY A 628 18.20 38.96 16.82
N VAL A 629 18.72 39.94 16.10
CA VAL A 629 20.17 40.23 16.00
C VAL A 629 20.41 41.66 16.46
N ASP A 630 21.39 41.88 17.33
CA ASP A 630 21.79 43.21 17.78
C ASP A 630 22.75 43.84 16.75
N ILE A 631 22.17 44.34 15.66
CA ILE A 631 22.89 44.95 14.56
C ILE A 631 22.14 46.17 14.03
N ASP A 632 22.86 47.27 13.85
CA ASP A 632 22.36 48.48 13.21
C ASP A 632 22.60 48.44 11.69
N ASP A 633 21.99 49.39 10.98
CA ASP A 633 22.12 49.46 9.51
C ASP A 633 23.58 49.68 9.05
N LYS A 634 24.39 50.34 9.89
CA LYS A 634 25.83 50.52 9.65
C LYS A 634 26.57 49.19 9.78
N GLY A 635 26.28 48.40 10.81
CA GLY A 635 26.82 47.05 10.98
C GLY A 635 26.48 46.14 9.80
N LEU A 636 25.24 46.19 9.30
CA LEU A 636 24.83 45.45 8.10
C LEU A 636 25.63 45.86 6.86
N TYR A 637 25.92 47.16 6.70
CA TYR A 637 26.77 47.64 5.61
C TYR A 637 28.19 47.11 5.73
N THR A 638 28.79 47.15 6.93
CA THR A 638 30.13 46.60 7.18
C THR A 638 30.22 45.11 6.86
N LEU A 639 29.19 44.32 7.20
CA LEU A 639 29.14 42.90 6.82
C LEU A 639 28.97 42.69 5.32
N ALA A 640 28.28 43.62 4.64
CA ALA A 640 28.08 43.57 3.20
C ALA A 640 29.33 43.93 2.38
N GLU A 641 30.36 44.54 2.99
CA GLU A 641 31.65 44.78 2.33
C GLU A 641 32.40 43.47 2.03
N ALA A 642 32.24 42.46 2.89
CA ALA A 642 32.84 41.14 2.69
C ALA A 642 32.25 40.42 1.47
N ASP A 643 33.11 40.03 0.52
CA ASP A 643 32.71 39.44 -0.77
C ASP A 643 32.22 38.00 -0.62
N LEU A 644 31.01 37.87 -0.08
CA LEU A 644 30.37 36.60 0.24
C LEU A 644 29.11 36.42 -0.60
N ASN A 645 28.94 35.22 -1.16
CA ASN A 645 27.70 34.84 -1.83
C ASN A 645 26.59 34.52 -0.81
N GLY A 646 25.34 34.42 -1.27
CA GLY A 646 24.18 34.21 -0.40
C GLY A 646 24.24 32.92 0.43
N ARG A 647 24.88 31.86 -0.09
CA ARG A 647 25.08 30.60 0.66
C ARG A 647 26.11 30.78 1.77
N GLN A 648 27.21 31.49 1.50
CA GLN A 648 28.23 31.83 2.50
C GLN A 648 27.65 32.70 3.61
N ILE A 649 26.85 33.73 3.26
CA ILE A 649 26.16 34.59 4.23
C ILE A 649 25.24 33.75 5.14
N LYS A 650 24.40 32.87 4.56
CA LYS A 650 23.53 31.97 5.33
C LYS A 650 24.32 31.08 6.29
N ASN A 651 25.45 30.52 5.83
CA ASN A 651 26.31 29.68 6.64
C ASN A 651 27.02 30.49 7.75
N ALA A 652 27.42 31.72 7.47
CA ALA A 652 28.02 32.63 8.44
C ALA A 652 27.05 32.92 9.58
N ILE A 653 25.80 33.24 9.26
CA ILE A 653 24.75 33.50 10.27
C ILE A 653 24.50 32.28 11.15
N LYS A 654 24.37 31.08 10.56
CA LYS A 654 24.16 29.84 11.33
C LYS A 654 25.33 29.52 12.27
N ALA A 655 26.56 29.71 11.80
CA ALA A 655 27.74 29.52 12.62
C ALA A 655 27.78 30.56 13.77
N ALA A 656 27.36 31.79 13.50
CA ALA A 656 27.37 32.87 14.48
C ALA A 656 26.27 32.70 15.52
N GLU A 657 25.09 32.25 15.09
CA GLU A 657 24.00 31.82 15.97
C GLU A 657 24.45 30.70 16.92
N SER A 658 25.20 29.72 16.41
CA SER A 658 25.74 28.63 17.23
C SER A 658 26.78 29.14 18.25
N LEU A 659 27.62 30.10 17.86
CA LEU A 659 28.58 30.74 18.76
C LEU A 659 27.88 31.57 19.84
N ALA A 660 26.87 32.35 19.45
CA ALA A 660 26.04 33.15 20.36
C ALA A 660 25.32 32.27 21.39
N ALA A 661 24.75 31.15 20.94
CA ALA A 661 24.11 30.18 21.83
C ALA A 661 25.08 29.54 22.82
N PHE A 662 26.33 29.30 22.42
CA PHE A 662 27.39 28.80 23.30
C PHE A 662 27.80 29.83 24.36
N ASP A 663 27.97 31.09 23.97
CA ASP A 663 28.31 32.18 24.89
C ASP A 663 27.13 32.61 25.79
N GLY A 664 25.90 32.17 25.46
CA GLY A 664 24.68 32.57 26.15
C GLY A 664 24.31 34.04 25.92
N VAL A 665 24.81 34.64 24.84
CA VAL A 665 24.57 36.05 24.47
C VAL A 665 23.71 36.09 23.21
N LYS A 666 22.99 37.20 23.00
CA LYS A 666 22.31 37.44 21.71
C LYS A 666 23.34 37.61 20.60
N LEU A 667 22.98 37.20 19.39
CA LEU A 667 23.83 37.37 18.21
C LEU A 667 24.14 38.85 17.99
N ASP A 668 25.41 39.20 18.06
CA ASP A 668 25.92 40.56 17.88
C ASP A 668 26.74 40.71 16.59
N LEU A 669 27.07 41.96 16.25
CA LEU A 669 27.92 42.27 15.10
C LEU A 669 29.34 41.66 15.23
N ASN A 670 29.90 41.56 16.44
CA ASN A 670 31.27 41.07 16.63
C ASN A 670 31.42 39.59 16.27
N GLN A 671 30.46 38.77 16.69
CA GLN A 671 30.44 37.34 16.35
C GLN A 671 30.28 37.12 14.85
N LEU A 672 29.43 37.93 14.19
CA LEU A 672 29.29 37.91 12.74
C LEU A 672 30.60 38.29 12.04
N LEU A 673 31.26 39.37 12.47
CA LEU A 673 32.55 39.81 11.93
C LEU A 673 33.67 38.78 12.15
N GLN A 674 33.67 38.11 13.31
CA GLN A 674 34.62 37.06 13.60
C GLN A 674 34.50 35.91 12.58
N ILE A 675 33.27 35.48 12.29
CA ILE A 675 33.04 34.37 11.35
C ILE A 675 33.27 34.79 9.90
N THR A 676 32.86 35.99 9.50
CA THR A 676 33.15 36.49 8.15
C THR A 676 34.65 36.66 7.94
N LYS A 677 35.42 37.05 8.97
CA LYS A 677 36.90 37.08 8.92
C LYS A 677 37.50 35.69 8.71
N ILE A 678 37.00 34.67 9.41
CA ILE A 678 37.44 33.27 9.23
C ILE A 678 37.13 32.79 7.79
N GLN A 679 35.94 33.10 7.27
CA GLN A 679 35.58 32.76 5.89
C GLN A 679 36.44 33.49 4.87
N ALA A 680 36.72 34.79 5.08
CA ALA A 680 37.58 35.57 4.21
C ALA A 680 39.04 35.05 4.19
N MET A 681 39.56 34.61 5.34
CA MET A 681 40.88 33.94 5.41
C MET A 681 40.90 32.67 4.54
N PHE A 682 39.86 31.84 4.65
CA PHE A 682 39.75 30.62 3.82
C PHE A 682 39.65 30.94 2.32
N GLU A 683 38.89 31.96 1.93
CA GLU A 683 38.77 32.36 0.52
C GLU A 683 40.10 32.89 -0.04
N ASN A 684 40.85 33.65 0.77
CA ASN A 684 42.21 34.09 0.43
C ASN A 684 43.14 32.90 0.25
N ASP A 685 43.08 31.89 1.13
CA ASP A 685 43.87 30.68 1.02
C ASP A 685 43.50 29.88 -0.24
N LEU A 686 42.21 29.75 -0.55
CA LEU A 686 41.69 29.03 -1.71
C LEU A 686 42.10 29.70 -3.04
N SER A 687 42.13 31.03 -3.08
CA SER A 687 42.56 31.81 -4.24
C SER A 687 44.08 32.03 -4.33
N SER A 688 44.83 31.69 -3.26
CA SER A 688 46.27 31.87 -3.21
C SER A 688 47.00 30.90 -4.15
N LEU A 689 47.59 31.43 -5.22
CA LEU A 689 48.48 30.66 -6.11
C LEU A 689 49.85 30.35 -5.47
N SER A 690 50.25 31.10 -4.43
CA SER A 690 51.63 31.14 -3.91
C SER A 690 51.93 30.19 -2.74
N GLY A 691 51.05 29.22 -2.47
CA GLY A 691 51.19 28.32 -1.32
C GLY A 691 50.81 29.00 0.00
N ILE A 692 50.17 28.21 0.86
CA ILE A 692 49.63 28.66 2.14
C ILE A 692 50.75 28.68 3.19
N ASP A 693 50.87 29.76 3.95
CA ASP A 693 51.73 29.78 5.14
C ASP A 693 50.94 29.28 6.36
N TYR A 694 51.20 28.03 6.75
CA TYR A 694 50.61 27.47 7.97
C TYR A 694 51.28 27.96 9.27
N THR A 695 52.32 28.80 9.20
CA THR A 695 53.03 29.31 10.39
C THR A 695 52.39 30.57 10.99
N ALA A 696 51.52 31.26 10.26
CA ALA A 696 50.71 32.37 10.76
C ALA A 696 49.27 32.29 10.20
N PRO A 697 48.21 32.52 11.01
CA PRO A 697 46.84 32.45 10.50
C PRO A 697 46.61 33.47 9.38
N GLY A 698 46.42 33.00 8.15
CA GLY A 698 45.98 33.80 7.00
C GLY A 698 47.06 34.63 6.29
N ALA A 699 48.33 34.25 6.36
CA ALA A 699 49.38 34.84 5.52
C ALA A 699 49.70 33.95 4.29
N SER A 700 49.97 34.57 3.14
CA SER A 700 50.53 33.86 2.00
C SER A 700 52.02 33.62 2.24
N LYS A 701 52.61 32.51 1.75
CA LYS A 701 54.05 32.20 1.91
C LYS A 701 54.99 33.36 1.50
N LYS A 702 54.57 34.20 0.54
CA LYS A 702 55.33 35.39 0.14
C LYS A 702 55.47 36.43 1.26
N ASP A 703 54.48 36.57 2.13
CA ASP A 703 54.56 37.49 3.28
C ASP A 703 55.44 36.90 4.40
N ALA A 704 55.51 35.57 4.51
CA ALA A 704 56.39 34.88 5.46
C ALA A 704 57.88 35.04 5.10
N ASP A 705 58.22 34.89 3.81
CA ASP A 705 59.60 35.09 3.34
C ASP A 705 60.06 36.55 3.53
N SER A 706 59.13 37.52 3.52
CA SER A 706 59.46 38.92 3.83
C SER A 706 59.85 39.14 5.29
N ARG A 707 59.39 38.29 6.22
CA ARG A 707 59.74 38.38 7.66
C ARG A 707 61.11 37.77 8.01
N ASN A 708 61.64 36.89 7.17
CA ASN A 708 62.97 36.31 7.38
C ASN A 708 64.11 37.09 6.72
N MET A 709 63.85 38.29 6.18
CA MET A 709 64.91 39.13 5.61
C MET A 709 65.56 40.09 6.63
N PHE A 710 65.30 39.92 7.92
CA PHE A 710 66.01 40.62 8.99
C PHE A 710 66.35 39.69 10.15
N LEU A 711 67.30 38.78 9.91
CA LEU A 711 68.26 38.23 10.87
C LEU A 711 69.52 37.89 10.07
#